data_AF-A0A8T4CT91-F1
#
_entry.id   AF-A0A8T4CT91-F1
#
_cell.length_a   1.000
_cell.length_b   1.000
_cell.length_c   1.000
_cell.angle_alpha   90.00
_cell.angle_beta   90.00
_cell.angle_gamma   90.00
#
_symmetry.space_group_name_H-M   'P 1'
#
loop_
_entity.id
_entity.type
_entity.pdbx_description
1 polymer ?
#
loop_
_entity_poly.entity_id
_entity_poly.type
_entity_poly.pdbx_seq_one_letter_code
_entity_poly.pdbx_strand_id
1 'polypeptide(L)'
;MPKLKLLLINSIGLLLYSSITFAAPVWQINTAYQTNDVVTFEGRDYQARTDQISNSIWQPSQAPALWRDLGAATAVTPSTAKQLKLIETEHAAVSSTPSPYLAPISRDHNEYLQGYKQASDTSSAQASNPPLQSVSRFTSATVNSPASSTEQLIASTTAPLLNAPIAPKCAAPWASNIVYAAGEIVSLGGSNYQANKQNANKNPKRVSTNIFSAAFWKKRKDWKNWRNQGPCSNTDIANTPETNLKPSTPPTAVTTPVSTPSPVITMKPSSTPKPPSPTPSAGASVTPVATSPGHIVITPPPTNNPDFKPPSVTPPPTVTPAPASDPAKQALGLATERAISYQQRQSTAIADIYGDASLNLTLNHGTSSSSEIQRSNSTSAIPFIVADDGSGMAAISEFGQGRALAYGANVLNWMAYQSKETQHLPLFTRAFNWVVTGKATGPLPATLKFATAGYDAPTVSKFITLLGKTPQVISCDLADANNNCWREADVLVFGGGVKDSPTLSALVRQYQENGKAIIYMHPSWIESAGGRKVLQGVGMELGGYPGNWFAPLAGVSVGASRTIADSIKKADQMGDLVRALTELSQDNPNLNISNETALTNAISQMQDEMAWMQSRNINIFTNPTTELHRLLINWADLYRPSIQYGTIFRSKDPAKFLRTYASDSWVAYNRADTNVSKTGQGDYMPAAAQAIPVSSTSETLEVTIAQSSGITAIGRGAIPGKPVYIEVVNDGGTSELNLQTSYVRAYGNPLTDNENQGYKRPREPQSFPIPLADSGESVFVTPFGGPLMLRYSGATAGQSVTLRIRGAAKYAHFDFTKPQTEADIAEAVAALNRGDFGWQTSKFVGGEIQQTIGYAKQAIGNADPKVVIVDQIKGSLFDSNHIANGYNNMPMSNNVSTLCSQFSWDCTGPIHRAPSVQHFIGWIAACGYLCSGNPSDGFSGIGGTGWGHAHELGHNTVQRVMHITFNGKGCVVECDNNILASIQMMRQFKTLGIDTGHNTDYPGLYQRIVANRNSGLTGDAKLLDMQANLWDMNKGQDPMRAVHFQLAFLFSKYRAMESIPSMEATLDYFTLLTKGDRLVARAWDANNKNKYAMGSFSNNTISNPDLLFVLSSKIIGKDLRAIFAMYGMSVSQTARDSVASLGLPIAAEEFYAIASGKHNQPSTGQWVNLAGQTPNYPY
;
A
#
# COMPACT_ATOMS: atom_id res chain seq x y z
N MET A 1 8.78 49.92 5.58
CA MET A 1 9.93 50.04 6.50
C MET A 1 9.58 51.05 7.59
N PRO A 2 10.17 51.04 8.82
CA PRO A 2 10.96 50.00 9.50
C PRO A 2 10.48 49.77 10.98
N LYS A 3 11.35 49.20 11.84
CA LYS A 3 11.38 49.27 13.34
C LYS A 3 10.54 48.30 14.21
N LEU A 4 11.15 47.15 14.50
CA LEU A 4 11.64 46.72 15.84
C LEU A 4 11.21 47.50 17.12
N LYS A 5 10.62 46.79 18.11
CA LYS A 5 10.76 46.82 19.61
C LYS A 5 9.40 46.56 20.34
N LEU A 6 9.28 46.20 21.63
CA LEU A 6 10.01 45.35 22.63
C LEU A 6 9.27 45.50 24.00
N LEU A 7 9.48 44.57 24.97
CA LEU A 7 8.99 44.53 26.39
C LEU A 7 7.53 44.02 26.60
N LEU A 8 7.21 43.05 27.48
CA LEU A 8 7.42 42.81 28.95
C LEU A 8 6.37 43.57 29.81
N ILE A 9 5.70 42.99 30.83
CA ILE A 9 6.18 42.07 31.90
C ILE A 9 5.07 41.13 32.48
N ASN A 10 5.53 40.06 33.15
CA ASN A 10 4.89 39.04 34.03
C ASN A 10 3.50 39.25 34.65
N SER A 11 2.82 38.11 34.90
CA SER A 11 2.30 37.75 36.24
C SER A 11 2.28 36.22 36.43
N ILE A 12 2.51 35.75 37.66
CA ILE A 12 2.66 34.32 38.01
C ILE A 12 1.37 33.80 38.64
N GLY A 13 0.90 32.63 38.20
CA GLY A 13 -0.25 31.93 38.78
C GLY A 13 0.03 30.43 38.92
N LEU A 14 0.55 30.01 40.08
CA LEU A 14 0.85 28.61 40.37
C LEU A 14 -0.39 27.92 40.95
N LEU A 15 -1.01 27.00 40.19
CA LEU A 15 -2.14 26.18 40.65
C LEU A 15 -1.80 24.69 40.62
N LEU A 16 -1.79 24.08 41.80
CA LEU A 16 -1.56 22.65 42.01
C LEU A 16 -2.82 21.85 41.67
N TYR A 17 -2.90 21.33 40.45
CA TYR A 17 -3.89 20.30 40.12
C TYR A 17 -3.39 18.91 40.53
N SER A 18 -3.94 18.39 41.64
CA SER A 18 -3.76 16.99 42.03
C SER A 18 -4.45 16.09 41.01
N SER A 19 -3.66 15.35 40.22
CA SER A 19 -4.17 14.52 39.12
C SER A 19 -4.83 13.24 39.67
N ILE A 20 -6.15 13.18 39.68
CA ILE A 20 -6.88 11.92 39.90
C ILE A 20 -6.78 11.11 38.60
N THR A 21 -5.91 10.10 38.58
CA THR A 21 -5.75 9.18 37.45
C THR A 21 -6.92 8.21 37.37
N PHE A 22 -7.95 8.58 36.62
CA PHE A 22 -8.96 7.63 36.17
C PHE A 22 -8.32 6.60 35.22
N ALA A 23 -8.69 5.33 35.38
CA ALA A 23 -8.27 4.27 34.47
C ALA A 23 -8.78 4.55 33.04
N ALA A 24 -7.97 4.24 32.03
CA ALA A 24 -8.36 4.46 30.64
C ALA A 24 -9.57 3.58 30.27
N PRO A 25 -10.60 4.11 29.59
CA PRO A 25 -11.77 3.33 29.20
C PRO A 25 -11.37 2.19 28.25
N VAL A 26 -11.95 1.00 28.42
CA VAL A 26 -11.63 -0.15 27.57
C VAL A 26 -11.99 0.15 26.11
N TRP A 27 -11.07 -0.05 25.18
CA TRP A 27 -11.28 0.20 23.75
C TRP A 27 -12.51 -0.54 23.23
N GLN A 28 -13.38 0.19 22.55
CA GLN A 28 -14.59 -0.30 21.92
C GLN A 28 -14.51 -0.15 20.41
N ILE A 29 -15.30 -0.94 19.69
CA ILE A 29 -15.45 -0.89 18.23
C ILE A 29 -16.54 0.14 17.88
N ASN A 30 -16.34 0.94 16.82
CA ASN A 30 -17.22 2.02 16.34
C ASN A 30 -17.35 3.22 17.29
N THR A 31 -16.42 3.36 18.23
CA THR A 31 -16.33 4.56 19.06
C THR A 31 -15.46 5.59 18.36
N ALA A 32 -15.93 6.83 18.32
CA ALA A 32 -15.13 7.96 17.88
C ALA A 32 -14.10 8.29 18.97
N TYR A 33 -12.83 8.32 18.57
CA TYR A 33 -11.69 8.69 19.41
C TYR A 33 -10.97 9.85 18.74
N GLN A 34 -10.73 10.91 19.51
CA GLN A 34 -9.95 12.06 19.07
C GLN A 34 -8.46 11.82 19.27
N THR A 35 -7.65 12.56 18.50
CA THR A 35 -6.20 12.53 18.61
C THR A 35 -5.77 12.82 20.07
N ASN A 36 -5.00 11.89 20.65
CA ASN A 36 -4.57 11.78 22.04
C ASN A 36 -5.50 11.06 23.06
N ASP A 37 -6.72 10.64 22.69
CA ASP A 37 -7.58 9.82 23.58
C ASP A 37 -6.88 8.53 24.00
N VAL A 38 -6.97 8.16 25.28
CA VAL A 38 -6.33 6.95 25.84
C VAL A 38 -7.38 5.90 26.19
N VAL A 39 -7.10 4.64 25.84
CA VAL A 39 -7.98 3.47 26.05
C VAL A 39 -7.19 2.25 26.50
N THR A 40 -7.79 1.37 27.31
CA THR A 40 -7.17 0.07 27.64
C THR A 40 -7.60 -1.02 26.65
N PHE A 41 -6.66 -1.80 26.11
CA PHE A 41 -6.93 -3.00 25.30
C PHE A 41 -5.91 -4.09 25.64
N GLU A 42 -6.35 -5.36 25.73
CA GLU A 42 -5.47 -6.51 26.06
C GLU A 42 -4.54 -6.32 27.28
N GLY A 43 -4.98 -5.54 28.28
CA GLY A 43 -4.22 -5.23 29.50
C GLY A 43 -3.18 -4.10 29.36
N ARG A 44 -3.20 -3.35 28.26
CA ARG A 44 -2.27 -2.27 27.92
C ARG A 44 -3.03 -0.99 27.59
N ASP A 45 -2.46 0.16 27.92
CA ASP A 45 -3.04 1.45 27.55
C ASP A 45 -2.55 1.86 26.15
N TYR A 46 -3.43 2.43 25.33
CA TYR A 46 -3.18 2.84 23.96
C TYR A 46 -3.75 4.24 23.71
N GLN A 47 -3.02 5.07 22.99
CA GLN A 47 -3.40 6.43 22.63
C GLN A 47 -3.78 6.55 21.14
N ALA A 48 -4.90 7.21 20.84
CA ALA A 48 -5.32 7.53 19.47
C ALA A 48 -4.36 8.56 18.83
N ARG A 49 -4.00 8.35 17.56
CA ARG A 49 -3.04 9.19 16.80
C ARG A 49 -3.70 10.16 15.84
N THR A 50 -4.93 9.86 15.46
CA THR A 50 -5.74 10.62 14.51
C THR A 50 -7.18 10.62 15.02
N ASP A 51 -7.99 11.56 14.54
CA ASP A 51 -9.42 11.56 14.80
C ASP A 51 -10.06 10.42 13.99
N GLN A 52 -10.56 9.41 14.69
CA GLN A 52 -10.83 8.10 14.11
C GLN A 52 -12.05 7.42 14.76
N ILE A 53 -12.91 6.81 13.95
CA ILE A 53 -13.93 5.89 14.44
C ILE A 53 -13.33 4.49 14.38
N SER A 54 -13.17 3.84 15.53
CA SER A 54 -12.55 2.52 15.62
C SER A 54 -13.34 1.46 14.84
N ASN A 55 -12.67 0.42 14.33
CA ASN A 55 -13.32 -0.74 13.73
C ASN A 55 -12.61 -2.03 14.15
N SER A 56 -13.18 -3.19 13.78
CA SER A 56 -12.72 -4.51 14.25
C SER A 56 -11.34 -4.94 13.74
N ILE A 57 -10.82 -4.31 12.67
CA ILE A 57 -9.44 -4.49 12.17
C ILE A 57 -8.51 -3.34 12.59
N TRP A 58 -9.05 -2.31 13.26
CA TRP A 58 -8.31 -1.19 13.85
C TRP A 58 -8.16 -1.34 15.37
N GLN A 59 -7.97 -2.59 15.83
CA GLN A 59 -7.62 -2.91 17.22
C GLN A 59 -6.29 -2.21 17.59
N PRO A 60 -6.13 -1.69 18.82
CA PRO A 60 -4.94 -0.91 19.17
C PRO A 60 -3.62 -1.67 19.07
N SER A 61 -3.64 -2.98 19.30
CA SER A 61 -2.48 -3.88 19.13
C SER A 61 -2.19 -4.26 17.66
N GLN A 62 -3.08 -3.91 16.71
CA GLN A 62 -2.99 -4.31 15.29
C GLN A 62 -2.94 -3.14 14.29
N ALA A 63 -3.37 -1.94 14.69
CA ALA A 63 -3.33 -0.73 13.84
C ALA A 63 -2.42 0.37 14.42
N PRO A 64 -1.08 0.18 14.43
CA PRO A 64 -0.12 1.13 15.00
C PRO A 64 -0.04 2.47 14.24
N ALA A 65 -0.68 2.60 13.07
CA ALA A 65 -0.86 3.88 12.37
C ALA A 65 -1.94 4.77 13.01
N LEU A 66 -2.91 4.16 13.71
CA LEU A 66 -4.04 4.83 14.37
C LEU A 66 -3.89 4.83 15.90
N TRP A 67 -3.13 3.89 16.44
CA TRP A 67 -2.94 3.69 17.88
C TRP A 67 -1.47 3.68 18.29
N ARG A 68 -1.20 4.18 19.49
CA ARG A 68 0.12 4.27 20.10
C ARG A 68 0.08 3.56 21.44
N ASP A 69 0.69 2.39 21.51
CA ASP A 69 0.89 1.66 22.77
C ASP A 69 1.62 2.55 23.80
N LEU A 70 1.10 2.63 25.02
CA LEU A 70 1.65 3.38 26.15
C LEU A 70 2.28 2.46 27.22
N GLY A 71 2.17 1.14 27.07
CA GLY A 71 2.61 0.14 28.06
C GLY A 71 1.47 -0.57 28.77
N ALA A 72 1.81 -1.33 29.83
CA ALA A 72 0.82 -2.02 30.65
C ALA A 72 -0.12 -1.02 31.36
N ALA A 73 -1.39 -1.37 31.48
CA ALA A 73 -2.41 -0.46 32.01
C ALA A 73 -2.10 -0.05 33.46
N THR A 74 -2.17 1.26 33.75
CA THR A 74 -1.65 1.82 35.00
C THR A 74 -2.58 1.68 36.22
N ALA A 75 -3.76 1.07 36.06
CA ALA A 75 -4.72 0.82 37.13
C ALA A 75 -4.94 -0.70 37.35
N VAL A 76 -4.84 -1.15 38.60
CA VAL A 76 -4.91 -2.58 38.98
C VAL A 76 -6.22 -2.92 39.68
N THR A 77 -6.98 -3.89 39.17
CA THR A 77 -7.85 -4.79 39.96
C THR A 77 -8.35 -5.98 39.10
N PRO A 78 -8.60 -7.16 39.69
CA PRO A 78 -7.55 -8.02 40.22
C PRO A 78 -7.47 -9.38 39.48
N SER A 79 -6.32 -10.05 39.59
CA SER A 79 -6.08 -11.36 38.96
C SER A 79 -6.77 -12.53 39.68
N THR A 80 -7.00 -13.64 38.98
CA THR A 80 -6.80 -14.97 39.58
C THR A 80 -5.98 -15.84 38.65
N ALA A 81 -4.78 -16.25 39.09
CA ALA A 81 -3.86 -17.09 38.33
C ALA A 81 -3.56 -18.37 39.11
N LYS A 82 -3.14 -19.43 38.40
CA LYS A 82 -2.32 -20.49 38.99
C LYS A 82 -1.38 -21.10 37.96
N GLN A 83 -0.16 -21.38 38.39
CA GLN A 83 0.94 -21.90 37.59
C GLN A 83 1.13 -23.40 37.84
N LEU A 84 1.93 -24.09 37.01
CA LEU A 84 3.35 -24.43 37.33
C LEU A 84 3.76 -25.86 36.86
N LYS A 85 4.97 -25.99 36.28
CA LYS A 85 5.85 -27.21 36.22
C LYS A 85 5.36 -28.43 35.40
N LEU A 86 6.20 -29.36 34.89
CA LEU A 86 7.65 -29.41 34.51
C LEU A 86 7.93 -30.72 33.71
N ILE A 87 9.19 -30.97 33.34
CA ILE A 87 9.87 -32.30 33.15
C ILE A 87 9.78 -32.99 31.76
N GLU A 88 10.95 -33.04 31.08
CA GLU A 88 11.64 -34.21 30.44
C GLU A 88 10.94 -35.06 29.34
N THR A 89 11.58 -35.75 28.38
CA THR A 89 12.99 -35.87 27.87
C THR A 89 12.98 -36.60 26.51
N GLU A 90 14.04 -36.43 25.68
CA GLU A 90 14.67 -37.46 24.80
C GLU A 90 13.83 -38.24 23.74
N HIS A 91 14.40 -39.02 22.81
CA HIS A 91 15.49 -38.75 21.84
C HIS A 91 15.33 -39.76 20.65
N ALA A 92 16.17 -39.62 19.60
CA ALA A 92 16.39 -40.59 18.50
C ALA A 92 15.18 -40.94 17.57
N ALA A 93 15.36 -41.56 16.39
CA ALA A 93 16.36 -41.46 15.29
C ALA A 93 15.90 -42.40 14.13
N VAL A 94 16.69 -42.49 13.05
CA VAL A 94 16.58 -43.47 11.92
C VAL A 94 15.35 -43.23 11.00
N SER A 95 15.42 -42.88 9.70
CA SER A 95 16.35 -43.10 8.56
C SER A 95 16.07 -44.36 7.71
N SER A 96 15.50 -44.15 6.51
CA SER A 96 15.92 -44.83 5.27
C SER A 96 15.23 -44.28 4.01
N THR A 97 15.97 -44.15 2.92
CA THR A 97 15.54 -43.92 1.52
C THR A 97 15.23 -45.28 0.82
N PRO A 98 14.90 -45.43 -0.50
CA PRO A 98 14.92 -44.47 -1.61
C PRO A 98 13.75 -44.51 -2.64
N SER A 99 13.93 -43.74 -3.72
CA SER A 99 13.23 -43.77 -5.05
C SER A 99 13.57 -45.09 -5.84
N PRO A 100 13.33 -45.33 -7.17
CA PRO A 100 13.15 -44.40 -8.33
C PRO A 100 12.21 -44.86 -9.51
N TYR A 101 12.31 -44.20 -10.69
CA TYR A 101 11.81 -44.55 -12.06
C TYR A 101 10.28 -44.45 -12.35
N LEU A 102 9.80 -44.11 -13.58
CA LEU A 102 10.32 -43.23 -14.65
C LEU A 102 9.12 -42.71 -15.54
N ALA A 103 9.41 -41.87 -16.55
CA ALA A 103 8.47 -41.31 -17.54
C ALA A 103 8.39 -42.19 -18.84
N PRO A 104 7.77 -41.78 -19.99
CA PRO A 104 6.93 -40.60 -20.31
C PRO A 104 5.64 -40.95 -21.12
N ILE A 105 4.92 -39.93 -21.64
CA ILE A 105 4.40 -39.79 -23.04
C ILE A 105 3.46 -38.58 -23.14
N SER A 106 3.37 -37.98 -24.33
CA SER A 106 2.54 -36.80 -24.66
C SER A 106 1.27 -37.14 -25.43
N ARG A 107 0.22 -36.31 -25.28
CA ARG A 107 -0.54 -35.73 -26.43
C ARG A 107 -1.58 -34.68 -26.02
N ASP A 108 -1.79 -33.74 -26.93
CA ASP A 108 -3.04 -33.06 -27.32
C ASP A 108 -3.98 -32.56 -26.21
N HIS A 109 -3.77 -31.31 -25.78
CA HIS A 109 -4.75 -30.56 -24.99
C HIS A 109 -5.63 -29.70 -25.92
N ASN A 110 -6.73 -30.29 -26.42
CA ASN A 110 -7.64 -29.58 -27.35
C ASN A 110 -9.13 -29.89 -27.10
N GLU A 111 -9.54 -29.95 -25.83
CA GLU A 111 -10.92 -30.28 -25.45
C GLU A 111 -11.41 -29.51 -24.22
N TYR A 112 -11.51 -28.18 -24.34
CA TYR A 112 -12.30 -27.34 -23.41
C TYR A 112 -12.94 -26.10 -24.07
N LEU A 113 -13.28 -26.20 -25.37
CA LEU A 113 -13.98 -25.15 -26.13
C LEU A 113 -15.26 -25.63 -26.85
N GLN A 114 -15.89 -26.70 -26.36
CA GLN A 114 -17.32 -26.95 -26.58
C GLN A 114 -17.98 -27.31 -25.24
N GLY A 115 -19.09 -26.66 -24.91
CA GLY A 115 -19.74 -26.83 -23.59
C GLY A 115 -20.83 -25.82 -23.23
N TYR A 116 -20.98 -24.71 -23.95
CA TYR A 116 -22.07 -23.74 -23.73
C TYR A 116 -22.58 -23.11 -25.04
N LYS A 117 -23.53 -23.80 -25.70
CA LYS A 117 -24.70 -23.27 -26.46
C LYS A 117 -25.21 -24.29 -27.50
N GLN A 118 -26.32 -24.98 -27.20
CA GLN A 118 -27.58 -24.88 -27.96
C GLN A 118 -28.63 -25.88 -27.44
N ALA A 119 -29.84 -25.40 -27.14
CA ALA A 119 -31.06 -26.19 -26.95
C ALA A 119 -32.32 -25.28 -27.02
N SER A 120 -32.33 -24.35 -27.99
CA SER A 120 -33.39 -23.35 -28.26
C SER A 120 -33.03 -22.66 -29.59
N ASP A 121 -33.85 -22.55 -30.63
CA ASP A 121 -35.26 -22.94 -30.82
C ASP A 121 -35.54 -23.39 -32.27
N THR A 122 -36.63 -24.13 -32.50
CA THR A 122 -37.52 -24.14 -33.70
C THR A 122 -38.56 -25.26 -33.52
N SER A 123 -39.81 -25.18 -34.02
CA SER A 123 -40.55 -24.13 -34.73
C SER A 123 -42.05 -24.18 -34.33
N SER A 124 -42.95 -23.48 -35.03
CA SER A 124 -44.32 -23.18 -34.60
C SER A 124 -45.46 -23.88 -35.38
N ALA A 125 -46.64 -23.87 -34.74
CA ALA A 125 -48.02 -23.97 -35.29
C ALA A 125 -48.78 -25.33 -35.29
N GLN A 126 -49.90 -25.31 -34.54
CA GLN A 126 -51.22 -25.94 -34.78
C GLN A 126 -51.35 -27.43 -35.19
N ALA A 127 -51.89 -28.25 -34.27
CA ALA A 127 -53.20 -28.94 -34.43
C ALA A 127 -53.65 -29.67 -33.13
N SER A 128 -54.92 -30.12 -33.10
CA SER A 128 -55.68 -30.60 -31.93
C SER A 128 -55.53 -32.10 -31.56
N ASN A 129 -55.60 -32.39 -30.25
CA ASN A 129 -56.35 -33.46 -29.52
C ASN A 129 -56.70 -34.83 -30.19
N PRO A 130 -56.88 -35.93 -29.40
CA PRO A 130 -56.32 -36.25 -28.08
C PRO A 130 -55.82 -37.75 -28.00
N PRO A 131 -56.10 -38.67 -27.03
CA PRO A 131 -55.11 -39.71 -26.64
C PRO A 131 -55.52 -41.18 -26.92
N LEU A 132 -54.67 -42.18 -26.58
CA LEU A 132 -54.99 -43.38 -25.75
C LEU A 132 -53.90 -44.50 -25.73
N GLN A 133 -53.77 -45.15 -24.57
CA GLN A 133 -53.55 -46.60 -24.31
C GLN A 133 -52.30 -47.44 -24.76
N SER A 134 -51.69 -48.05 -23.72
CA SER A 134 -51.45 -49.52 -23.56
C SER A 134 -50.12 -50.14 -24.12
N VAL A 135 -49.39 -50.98 -23.36
CA VAL A 135 -49.42 -52.49 -23.30
C VAL A 135 -48.49 -53.14 -24.36
N SER A 136 -47.63 -54.15 -24.09
CA SER A 136 -47.23 -54.88 -22.86
C SER A 136 -46.07 -55.87 -23.11
N ARG A 137 -45.39 -56.35 -22.03
CA ARG A 137 -44.71 -57.69 -21.89
C ARG A 137 -43.47 -57.93 -22.80
N PHE A 138 -42.52 -58.84 -22.54
CA PHE A 138 -42.12 -59.75 -21.43
C PHE A 138 -40.59 -60.09 -21.62
N THR A 139 -39.81 -60.90 -20.87
CA THR A 139 -40.04 -61.95 -19.83
C THR A 139 -38.81 -62.15 -18.89
N SER A 140 -38.96 -63.09 -17.94
CA SER A 140 -38.03 -63.88 -17.08
C SER A 140 -36.59 -64.24 -17.57
N ALA A 141 -35.64 -64.75 -16.75
CA ALA A 141 -35.71 -65.33 -15.38
C ALA A 141 -34.47 -64.96 -14.50
N THR A 142 -34.48 -64.74 -13.16
CA THR A 142 -34.79 -65.56 -11.94
C THR A 142 -33.73 -66.66 -11.61
N VAL A 143 -33.38 -67.06 -10.37
CA VAL A 143 -33.91 -66.85 -8.98
C VAL A 143 -32.80 -66.90 -7.91
N ASN A 144 -32.91 -66.18 -6.78
CA ASN A 144 -33.12 -66.76 -5.42
C ASN A 144 -33.29 -65.67 -4.32
N SER A 145 -33.83 -66.05 -3.16
CA SER A 145 -34.44 -65.15 -2.13
C SER A 145 -34.05 -65.64 -0.69
N PRO A 146 -34.78 -65.46 0.46
CA PRO A 146 -36.15 -64.93 0.71
C PRO A 146 -36.37 -64.01 1.95
N ALA A 147 -37.65 -63.58 2.11
CA ALA A 147 -38.34 -63.20 3.36
C ALA A 147 -37.97 -61.85 4.04
N SER A 148 -38.85 -61.18 4.81
CA SER A 148 -40.23 -61.51 5.26
C SER A 148 -41.14 -60.28 5.44
N SER A 149 -42.44 -60.54 5.61
CA SER A 149 -43.45 -59.66 6.25
C SER A 149 -44.28 -60.54 7.24
N THR A 150 -45.25 -60.08 8.03
CA THR A 150 -46.08 -58.85 8.01
C THR A 150 -46.66 -58.56 9.41
N GLU A 151 -47.22 -57.35 9.58
CA GLU A 151 -48.47 -57.07 10.34
C GLU A 151 -48.53 -56.86 11.88
N GLN A 152 -49.61 -56.10 12.23
CA GLN A 152 -50.39 -56.01 13.47
C GLN A 152 -49.98 -55.11 14.65
N LEU A 153 -51.04 -54.69 15.36
CA LEU A 153 -51.11 -53.66 16.41
C LEU A 153 -51.10 -54.31 17.81
N ILE A 154 -50.73 -53.53 18.84
CA ILE A 154 -51.53 -53.26 20.06
C ILE A 154 -50.83 -52.14 20.87
N ALA A 155 -51.54 -51.48 21.77
CA ALA A 155 -51.12 -50.22 22.41
C ALA A 155 -50.66 -50.37 23.89
N SER A 156 -50.22 -49.24 24.47
CA SER A 156 -50.01 -48.95 25.92
C SER A 156 -48.61 -49.20 26.51
N THR A 157 -47.83 -48.11 26.73
CA THR A 157 -47.43 -47.58 28.07
C THR A 157 -46.48 -46.37 27.95
N THR A 158 -46.15 -45.72 29.08
CA THR A 158 -45.65 -44.34 29.22
C THR A 158 -44.13 -44.12 29.20
N ALA A 159 -43.68 -43.10 28.45
CA ALA A 159 -42.50 -42.23 28.69
C ALA A 159 -41.07 -42.88 28.72
N PRO A 160 -39.95 -42.12 28.69
CA PRO A 160 -39.77 -40.65 28.60
C PRO A 160 -38.90 -40.18 27.39
N LEU A 161 -38.42 -38.92 27.44
CA LEU A 161 -37.58 -38.25 26.43
C LEU A 161 -36.15 -38.82 26.32
N LEU A 162 -35.53 -38.66 25.14
CA LEU A 162 -34.11 -38.98 24.87
C LEU A 162 -33.31 -37.73 24.46
N ASN A 163 -32.02 -37.73 24.79
CA ASN A 163 -31.16 -36.53 24.76
C ASN A 163 -30.62 -36.16 23.38
N ALA A 164 -30.33 -34.87 23.20
CA ALA A 164 -29.53 -34.36 22.09
C ALA A 164 -28.05 -34.80 22.18
N PRO A 165 -27.32 -34.93 21.06
CA PRO A 165 -25.93 -35.40 21.06
C PRO A 165 -24.98 -34.36 21.69
N ILE A 166 -24.17 -34.81 22.65
CA ILE A 166 -23.14 -34.00 23.32
C ILE A 166 -21.94 -33.83 22.37
N ALA A 167 -21.46 -32.60 22.20
CA ALA A 167 -20.28 -32.32 21.37
C ALA A 167 -19.00 -32.87 22.02
N PRO A 168 -18.06 -33.46 21.25
CA PRO A 168 -16.81 -34.00 21.79
C PRO A 168 -15.92 -32.90 22.41
N LYS A 169 -15.00 -33.30 23.29
CA LYS A 169 -14.04 -32.36 23.89
C LYS A 169 -13.10 -31.77 22.82
N CYS A 170 -12.73 -30.50 22.97
CA CYS A 170 -11.73 -29.90 22.08
C CYS A 170 -10.35 -30.51 22.34
N ALA A 171 -9.60 -30.70 21.26
CA ALA A 171 -8.19 -31.09 21.27
C ALA A 171 -7.26 -29.88 21.50
N ALA A 172 -5.94 -30.09 21.42
CA ALA A 172 -4.96 -29.02 21.55
C ALA A 172 -5.18 -27.91 20.49
N PRO A 173 -5.00 -26.62 20.84
CA PRO A 173 -5.23 -25.52 19.90
C PRO A 173 -4.20 -25.52 18.76
N TRP A 174 -4.64 -25.26 17.52
CA TRP A 174 -3.73 -25.15 16.38
C TRP A 174 -2.84 -23.91 16.47
N ALA A 175 -1.52 -24.12 16.49
CA ALA A 175 -0.48 -23.12 16.30
C ALA A 175 0.23 -23.26 14.94
N SER A 176 0.68 -22.14 14.36
CA SER A 176 1.29 -22.06 13.03
C SER A 176 2.74 -22.57 12.95
N ASN A 177 3.50 -22.42 14.03
CA ASN A 177 4.91 -22.81 14.14
C ASN A 177 5.14 -24.31 14.42
N ILE A 178 4.08 -25.11 14.55
CA ILE A 178 4.16 -26.55 14.84
C ILE A 178 3.94 -27.37 13.56
N VAL A 179 4.62 -28.51 13.47
CA VAL A 179 4.45 -29.51 12.41
C VAL A 179 3.59 -30.64 12.95
N TYR A 180 2.40 -30.84 12.39
CA TYR A 180 1.47 -31.87 12.83
C TYR A 180 1.66 -33.14 12.02
N ALA A 181 1.64 -34.30 12.67
CA ALA A 181 1.73 -35.63 12.08
C ALA A 181 0.38 -36.09 11.48
N ALA A 182 0.43 -37.05 10.56
CA ALA A 182 -0.78 -37.62 9.97
C ALA A 182 -1.62 -38.32 11.06
N GLY A 183 -2.90 -37.95 11.16
CA GLY A 183 -3.83 -38.48 12.15
C GLY A 183 -4.02 -37.63 13.41
N GLU A 184 -3.13 -36.66 13.70
CA GLU A 184 -3.30 -35.76 14.85
C GLU A 184 -4.52 -34.86 14.72
N ILE A 185 -5.18 -34.58 15.85
CA ILE A 185 -6.37 -33.73 15.93
C ILE A 185 -6.03 -32.45 16.72
N VAL A 186 -6.38 -31.31 16.15
CA VAL A 186 -6.24 -29.96 16.77
C VAL A 186 -7.58 -29.24 16.76
N SER A 187 -7.77 -28.28 17.66
CA SER A 187 -8.94 -27.39 17.65
C SER A 187 -8.59 -26.01 17.07
N LEU A 188 -9.49 -25.44 16.25
CA LEU A 188 -9.36 -24.05 15.80
C LEU A 188 -10.72 -23.37 15.64
N GLY A 189 -11.06 -22.52 16.62
CA GLY A 189 -12.29 -21.74 16.62
C GLY A 189 -13.55 -22.60 16.75
N GLY A 190 -13.60 -23.47 17.77
CA GLY A 190 -14.80 -24.24 18.14
C GLY A 190 -15.04 -25.52 17.36
N SER A 191 -14.04 -26.03 16.61
CA SER A 191 -14.14 -27.32 15.90
C SER A 191 -12.80 -28.05 15.88
N ASN A 192 -12.88 -29.39 15.84
CA ASN A 192 -11.74 -30.30 15.77
C ASN A 192 -11.37 -30.59 14.30
N TYR A 193 -10.07 -30.63 14.00
CA TYR A 193 -9.52 -30.86 12.66
C TYR A 193 -8.40 -31.90 12.75
N GLN A 194 -8.49 -32.97 11.95
CA GLN A 194 -7.49 -34.01 11.85
C GLN A 194 -6.54 -33.77 10.67
N ALA A 195 -5.23 -33.92 10.86
CA ALA A 195 -4.25 -33.82 9.77
C ALA A 195 -4.30 -35.06 8.88
N ASN A 196 -4.47 -34.89 7.57
CA ASN A 196 -4.53 -36.00 6.60
C ASN A 196 -3.14 -36.47 6.12
N LYS A 197 -2.09 -35.71 6.44
CA LYS A 197 -0.67 -35.99 6.21
C LYS A 197 0.16 -35.08 7.12
N GLN A 198 1.48 -35.27 7.18
CA GLN A 198 2.35 -34.36 7.91
C GLN A 198 2.31 -32.94 7.31
N ASN A 199 2.00 -31.92 8.11
CA ASN A 199 1.85 -30.53 7.65
C ASN A 199 2.41 -29.51 8.66
N ALA A 200 3.32 -28.66 8.20
CA ALA A 200 3.74 -27.44 8.88
C ALA A 200 2.94 -26.22 8.38
N ASN A 201 2.72 -25.24 9.26
CA ASN A 201 2.43 -23.84 8.90
C ASN A 201 1.25 -23.60 7.93
N LYS A 202 0.22 -24.46 7.95
CA LYS A 202 -0.97 -24.35 7.09
C LYS A 202 -2.26 -24.43 7.91
N ASN A 203 -2.87 -23.26 8.11
CA ASN A 203 -4.07 -23.03 8.92
C ASN A 203 -5.28 -23.88 8.45
N PRO A 204 -5.90 -24.70 9.34
CA PRO A 204 -7.11 -25.49 9.03
C PRO A 204 -8.28 -24.69 8.43
N LYS A 205 -8.44 -23.40 8.77
CA LYS A 205 -9.51 -22.54 8.24
C LYS A 205 -9.27 -22.00 6.83
N ARG A 206 -8.10 -22.24 6.18
CA ARG A 206 -7.88 -21.87 4.77
C ARG A 206 -8.46 -22.89 3.76
N VAL A 207 -9.69 -23.34 4.03
CA VAL A 207 -10.64 -23.86 3.04
C VAL A 207 -11.86 -22.96 3.15
N SER A 208 -11.90 -21.88 2.36
CA SER A 208 -12.97 -20.89 2.47
C SER A 208 -14.27 -21.43 1.89
N THR A 209 -15.38 -21.23 2.60
CA THR A 209 -16.74 -21.46 2.12
C THR A 209 -17.19 -20.31 1.21
N ASN A 210 -16.44 -20.06 0.14
CA ASN A 210 -16.88 -19.19 -0.95
C ASN A 210 -17.99 -19.93 -1.74
N ILE A 211 -19.05 -19.22 -2.12
CA ILE A 211 -20.26 -19.82 -2.70
C ILE A 211 -20.05 -20.15 -4.19
N PHE A 212 -19.22 -21.16 -4.45
CA PHE A 212 -19.29 -21.96 -5.69
C PHE A 212 -20.27 -23.11 -5.47
N SER A 213 -21.24 -23.26 -6.38
CA SER A 213 -22.42 -24.10 -6.16
C SER A 213 -22.10 -25.57 -5.83
N ALA A 214 -22.95 -26.22 -5.03
CA ALA A 214 -22.74 -27.60 -4.56
C ALA A 214 -22.58 -28.65 -5.69
N ALA A 215 -23.01 -28.33 -6.91
CA ALA A 215 -22.77 -29.15 -8.10
C ALA A 215 -21.28 -29.22 -8.49
N PHE A 216 -20.52 -28.13 -8.32
CA PHE A 216 -19.08 -28.06 -8.62
C PHE A 216 -18.25 -28.99 -7.74
N TRP A 217 -18.69 -29.20 -6.49
CA TRP A 217 -17.94 -29.94 -5.48
C TRP A 217 -18.14 -31.47 -5.52
N LYS A 218 -19.22 -31.97 -6.13
CA LYS A 218 -19.56 -33.40 -6.17
C LYS A 218 -18.65 -34.30 -7.03
N LYS A 219 -17.66 -33.73 -7.75
CA LYS A 219 -16.74 -34.47 -8.64
C LYS A 219 -15.25 -34.40 -8.28
N ARG A 220 -14.86 -33.89 -7.09
CA ARG A 220 -13.47 -34.03 -6.59
C ARG A 220 -13.43 -34.73 -5.23
N LYS A 221 -12.74 -35.87 -5.20
CA LYS A 221 -12.35 -36.55 -3.97
C LYS A 221 -11.19 -35.80 -3.28
N ASP A 222 -11.20 -35.91 -1.95
CA ASP A 222 -10.09 -35.78 -0.99
C ASP A 222 -9.51 -34.39 -0.67
N TRP A 223 -9.53 -34.08 0.63
CA TRP A 223 -9.12 -32.80 1.20
C TRP A 223 -7.61 -32.85 1.54
N LYS A 224 -6.78 -32.03 0.87
CA LYS A 224 -5.34 -32.33 0.76
C LYS A 224 -4.48 -32.17 2.02
N ASN A 225 -4.93 -31.51 3.10
CA ASN A 225 -4.12 -31.26 4.31
C ASN A 225 -4.83 -31.59 5.63
N TRP A 226 -6.06 -31.13 5.83
CA TRP A 226 -6.85 -31.30 7.06
C TRP A 226 -8.26 -31.84 6.75
N ARG A 227 -8.85 -32.59 7.70
CA ARG A 227 -10.23 -33.09 7.72
C ARG A 227 -10.96 -32.53 8.94
N ASN A 228 -12.06 -31.82 8.74
CA ASN A 228 -12.91 -31.33 9.84
C ASN A 228 -13.64 -32.52 10.48
N GLN A 229 -13.65 -32.58 11.81
CA GLN A 229 -14.30 -33.61 12.64
C GLN A 229 -15.56 -33.07 13.35
N GLY A 230 -15.92 -31.81 13.14
CA GLY A 230 -17.10 -31.18 13.71
C GLY A 230 -16.82 -30.29 14.92
N PRO A 231 -17.89 -29.68 15.49
CA PRO A 231 -17.78 -28.78 16.63
C PRO A 231 -17.31 -29.50 17.89
N CYS A 232 -16.68 -28.76 18.81
CA CYS A 232 -16.18 -29.27 20.08
C CYS A 232 -16.47 -28.31 21.24
N SER A 233 -16.48 -28.81 22.47
CA SER A 233 -16.61 -27.99 23.69
C SER A 233 -15.47 -28.22 24.68
N ASN A 234 -15.26 -27.26 25.58
CA ASN A 234 -14.37 -27.36 26.75
C ASN A 234 -15.12 -27.25 28.09
N THR A 235 -16.46 -27.26 28.06
CA THR A 235 -17.29 -27.28 29.28
C THR A 235 -17.33 -28.67 29.89
N ASP A 236 -16.62 -28.87 31.00
CA ASP A 236 -16.86 -30.01 31.89
C ASP A 236 -18.19 -29.77 32.63
N ILE A 237 -19.17 -30.67 32.48
CA ILE A 237 -20.54 -30.48 32.97
C ILE A 237 -20.73 -31.23 34.30
N ALA A 238 -21.12 -30.48 35.34
CA ALA A 238 -21.60 -30.99 36.63
C ALA A 238 -22.92 -30.29 37.01
N ASN A 239 -23.72 -30.92 37.88
CA ASN A 239 -25.16 -30.68 37.98
C ASN A 239 -25.61 -29.80 39.17
N THR A 240 -26.78 -29.15 38.99
CA THR A 240 -27.78 -28.76 40.04
C THR A 240 -27.41 -27.58 41.01
N PRO A 241 -28.36 -26.97 41.77
CA PRO A 241 -29.20 -25.87 41.22
C PRO A 241 -29.49 -24.67 42.18
N GLU A 242 -30.24 -23.68 41.67
CA GLU A 242 -31.14 -22.69 42.34
C GLU A 242 -30.74 -21.93 43.64
N THR A 243 -30.94 -20.59 43.63
CA THR A 243 -32.06 -19.90 44.33
C THR A 243 -32.15 -18.39 44.02
N ASN A 244 -33.22 -17.72 44.47
CA ASN A 244 -33.65 -16.36 44.07
C ASN A 244 -33.20 -15.25 45.05
N LEU A 245 -33.18 -13.97 44.59
CA LEU A 245 -34.11 -12.91 45.04
C LEU A 245 -33.96 -11.56 44.28
N LYS A 246 -34.88 -10.61 44.50
CA LYS A 246 -35.12 -9.38 43.70
C LYS A 246 -35.48 -8.16 44.62
N PRO A 247 -36.03 -7.00 44.18
CA PRO A 247 -35.34 -5.69 44.15
C PRO A 247 -35.96 -4.56 45.01
N SER A 248 -35.41 -3.34 44.96
CA SER A 248 -36.09 -2.08 45.32
C SER A 248 -35.58 -0.84 44.54
N THR A 249 -36.40 0.21 44.42
CA THR A 249 -36.18 1.47 43.64
C THR A 249 -36.46 2.75 44.50
N PRO A 250 -36.99 3.89 43.98
CA PRO A 250 -36.34 5.16 43.52
C PRO A 250 -36.68 6.37 44.48
N PRO A 251 -36.85 7.68 44.09
CA PRO A 251 -36.33 8.59 43.02
C PRO A 251 -35.43 9.72 43.65
N THR A 252 -35.40 11.07 43.47
CA THR A 252 -35.96 12.24 42.68
C THR A 252 -34.97 13.43 42.95
N ALA A 253 -34.72 14.58 42.25
CA ALA A 253 -35.33 15.54 41.29
C ALA A 253 -35.27 17.03 41.82
N VAL A 254 -35.53 18.07 40.97
CA VAL A 254 -35.77 19.54 41.27
C VAL A 254 -34.54 20.50 41.43
N THR A 255 -34.49 21.82 41.08
CA THR A 255 -34.85 22.67 39.87
C THR A 255 -34.08 24.05 39.83
N THR A 256 -34.23 24.82 38.73
CA THR A 256 -33.83 26.21 38.27
C THR A 256 -34.23 27.45 39.17
N PRO A 257 -34.03 28.80 38.90
CA PRO A 257 -33.89 29.56 37.60
C PRO A 257 -33.20 30.99 37.44
N VAL A 258 -32.89 31.40 36.17
CA VAL A 258 -33.10 32.71 35.41
C VAL A 258 -32.61 34.14 35.85
N SER A 259 -31.99 34.93 34.94
CA SER A 259 -32.33 36.36 34.53
C SER A 259 -31.31 37.07 33.56
N THR A 260 -31.61 38.31 33.07
CA THR A 260 -31.00 39.11 31.93
C THR A 260 -31.17 40.66 32.13
N PRO A 261 -30.69 41.70 31.34
CA PRO A 261 -30.41 41.82 29.87
C PRO A 261 -29.26 42.84 29.43
N SER A 262 -29.45 43.68 28.38
CA SER A 262 -28.46 44.62 27.70
C SER A 262 -29.07 46.01 27.31
N PRO A 263 -28.29 47.10 27.00
CA PRO A 263 -28.13 47.64 25.61
C PRO A 263 -26.81 48.45 25.27
N VAL A 264 -26.24 48.53 24.02
CA VAL A 264 -26.41 49.41 22.80
C VAL A 264 -26.06 50.95 22.94
N ILE A 265 -25.20 51.61 22.11
CA ILE A 265 -25.51 52.61 20.99
C ILE A 265 -24.25 53.34 20.37
N THR A 266 -24.22 53.48 19.01
CA THR A 266 -23.54 54.40 17.97
C THR A 266 -22.21 55.20 18.22
N MET A 267 -21.43 55.77 17.25
CA MET A 267 -21.65 56.54 15.98
C MET A 267 -20.51 56.45 14.90
N LYS A 268 -20.70 56.93 13.63
CA LYS A 268 -19.69 56.92 12.51
C LYS A 268 -20.03 57.76 11.24
N PRO A 269 -19.14 58.65 10.72
CA PRO A 269 -19.19 59.18 9.32
C PRO A 269 -17.85 59.42 8.54
N SER A 270 -17.89 59.41 7.19
CA SER A 270 -17.04 60.10 6.14
C SER A 270 -15.47 59.96 6.09
N SER A 271 -14.70 60.09 4.98
CA SER A 271 -14.93 60.42 3.53
C SER A 271 -13.89 59.73 2.58
N THR A 272 -14.10 59.80 1.25
CA THR A 272 -13.27 59.32 0.08
C THR A 272 -12.27 60.40 -0.47
N PRO A 273 -11.44 60.25 -1.57
CA PRO A 273 -11.40 59.26 -2.69
C PRO A 273 -10.01 58.80 -3.29
N LYS A 274 -10.04 58.12 -4.46
CA LYS A 274 -8.97 57.70 -5.44
C LYS A 274 -8.87 58.76 -6.60
N PRO A 275 -8.09 58.68 -7.73
CA PRO A 275 -7.04 57.78 -8.30
C PRO A 275 -5.74 58.58 -8.70
N PRO A 276 -4.91 58.39 -9.79
CA PRO A 276 -4.76 57.37 -10.88
C PRO A 276 -3.28 56.93 -11.20
N SER A 277 -2.95 56.61 -12.47
CA SER A 277 -1.64 56.26 -13.12
C SER A 277 -1.79 56.48 -14.67
N PRO A 278 -0.97 55.99 -15.65
CA PRO A 278 0.44 55.49 -15.74
C PRO A 278 1.26 55.93 -17.02
N THR A 279 2.52 55.42 -17.20
CA THR A 279 3.26 55.16 -18.50
C THR A 279 3.69 56.36 -19.41
N PRO A 280 4.40 56.25 -20.59
CA PRO A 280 4.82 55.08 -21.44
C PRO A 280 6.22 55.04 -22.20
N SER A 281 6.68 53.80 -22.53
CA SER A 281 7.27 53.30 -23.83
C SER A 281 8.77 53.43 -24.30
N ALA A 282 9.12 52.54 -25.25
CA ALA A 282 10.27 52.38 -26.20
C ALA A 282 11.64 51.81 -25.70
N GLY A 283 12.42 51.00 -26.47
CA GLY A 283 12.10 50.26 -27.72
C GLY A 283 13.28 49.61 -28.52
N ALA A 284 13.16 48.31 -28.84
CA ALA A 284 13.57 47.57 -30.07
C ALA A 284 15.03 47.09 -30.42
N SER A 285 15.11 45.78 -30.77
CA SER A 285 15.84 45.16 -31.92
C SER A 285 17.30 44.60 -31.84
N VAL A 286 17.58 43.67 -32.79
CA VAL A 286 18.85 43.11 -33.34
C VAL A 286 19.50 41.85 -32.72
N THR A 287 19.85 40.91 -33.62
CA THR A 287 20.73 39.71 -33.52
C THR A 287 21.35 39.47 -34.93
N PRO A 288 22.29 38.53 -35.18
CA PRO A 288 23.35 37.93 -34.34
C PRO A 288 24.76 37.95 -35.02
N VAL A 289 25.86 37.79 -34.25
CA VAL A 289 27.17 37.32 -34.76
C VAL A 289 27.85 36.46 -33.68
N ALA A 290 28.62 35.44 -34.08
CA ALA A 290 29.35 34.54 -33.18
C ALA A 290 30.87 34.75 -33.24
N THR A 291 31.54 34.63 -32.10
CA THR A 291 33.00 34.36 -31.99
C THR A 291 33.31 33.54 -30.74
N SER A 292 34.37 32.74 -30.81
CA SER A 292 35.09 32.17 -29.68
C SER A 292 36.55 32.59 -29.83
N PRO A 293 37.23 33.04 -28.76
CA PRO A 293 38.27 32.19 -28.19
C PRO A 293 38.49 32.37 -26.66
N GLY A 294 39.32 31.52 -26.05
CA GLY A 294 40.00 31.88 -24.79
C GLY A 294 40.22 30.74 -23.77
N HIS A 295 41.16 29.83 -24.01
CA HIS A 295 41.74 29.03 -22.92
C HIS A 295 42.67 29.91 -22.08
N ILE A 296 42.41 30.02 -20.77
CA ILE A 296 43.34 30.60 -19.80
C ILE A 296 44.08 29.47 -19.10
N VAL A 297 45.39 29.39 -19.30
CA VAL A 297 46.29 28.54 -18.51
C VAL A 297 46.70 29.31 -17.27
N ILE A 298 46.35 28.81 -16.08
CA ILE A 298 46.83 29.36 -14.81
C ILE A 298 48.00 28.50 -14.32
N THR A 299 49.21 29.05 -14.35
CA THR A 299 50.39 28.46 -13.70
C THR A 299 50.34 28.71 -12.18
N PRO A 300 50.59 27.70 -11.32
CA PRO A 300 50.66 27.91 -9.88
C PRO A 300 51.96 28.65 -9.47
N PRO A 301 51.95 29.43 -8.38
CA PRO A 301 53.14 30.11 -7.88
C PRO A 301 54.14 29.14 -7.21
N PRO A 302 55.45 29.46 -7.17
CA PRO A 302 56.47 28.58 -6.63
C PRO A 302 56.43 28.51 -5.09
N THR A 303 56.35 27.30 -4.55
CA THR A 303 56.39 27.03 -3.11
C THR A 303 57.81 26.69 -2.64
N ASN A 304 58.52 27.69 -2.12
CA ASN A 304 59.81 27.46 -1.44
C ASN A 304 59.58 27.01 0.02
N ASN A 305 59.66 25.70 0.26
CA ASN A 305 59.96 25.16 1.59
C ASN A 305 60.67 23.80 1.45
N PRO A 306 61.87 23.58 2.02
CA PRO A 306 62.57 22.30 1.95
C PRO A 306 61.92 21.23 2.86
N ASP A 307 62.36 19.98 2.67
CA ASP A 307 62.07 18.81 3.51
C ASP A 307 60.61 18.44 3.75
N PHE A 308 59.94 18.01 2.67
CA PHE A 308 59.03 16.87 2.75
C PHE A 308 59.17 15.95 1.53
N LYS A 309 59.72 14.75 1.74
CA LYS A 309 59.87 13.74 0.68
C LYS A 309 58.68 12.78 0.72
N PRO A 310 57.73 12.83 -0.22
CA PRO A 310 56.62 11.87 -0.26
C PRO A 310 57.15 10.44 -0.50
N PRO A 311 56.45 9.41 0.01
CA PRO A 311 56.76 8.02 -0.35
C PRO A 311 56.62 7.84 -1.86
N SER A 312 57.54 7.06 -2.44
CA SER A 312 57.59 6.86 -3.89
C SER A 312 56.33 6.18 -4.40
N VAL A 313 55.55 6.88 -5.23
CA VAL A 313 54.50 6.26 -6.06
C VAL A 313 55.17 5.22 -6.94
N THR A 314 54.91 3.93 -6.69
CA THR A 314 55.30 2.87 -7.61
C THR A 314 54.56 3.13 -8.92
N PRO A 315 55.24 3.22 -10.09
CA PRO A 315 54.52 3.35 -11.35
C PRO A 315 53.60 2.15 -11.52
N PRO A 316 52.40 2.32 -12.13
CA PRO A 316 51.52 1.20 -12.40
C PRO A 316 52.29 0.15 -13.24
N PRO A 317 52.11 -1.15 -12.95
CA PRO A 317 52.79 -2.19 -13.73
C PRO A 317 52.45 -2.01 -15.20
N THR A 318 53.46 -2.01 -16.07
CA THR A 318 53.29 -1.77 -17.50
C THR A 318 52.47 -2.92 -18.11
N VAL A 319 51.16 -2.72 -18.22
CA VAL A 319 50.24 -3.69 -18.79
C VAL A 319 50.60 -3.88 -20.26
N THR A 320 51.30 -4.97 -20.55
CA THR A 320 51.45 -5.48 -21.91
C THR A 320 50.06 -5.83 -22.45
N PRO A 321 49.73 -5.49 -23.72
CA PRO A 321 48.40 -5.76 -24.25
C PRO A 321 48.08 -7.26 -24.23
N ALA A 322 47.20 -7.68 -23.33
CA ALA A 322 46.68 -9.04 -23.34
C ALA A 322 45.89 -9.29 -24.64
N PRO A 323 45.94 -10.51 -25.23
CA PRO A 323 45.14 -10.83 -26.40
C PRO A 323 43.65 -10.58 -26.13
N ALA A 324 42.96 -9.95 -27.09
CA ALA A 324 41.60 -9.41 -26.99
C ALA A 324 40.68 -10.15 -26.00
N SER A 325 40.67 -9.68 -24.75
CA SER A 325 39.95 -10.31 -23.66
C SER A 325 38.45 -10.06 -23.76
N ASP A 326 37.65 -11.06 -23.41
CA ASP A 326 36.21 -10.93 -23.18
C ASP A 326 35.93 -9.72 -22.26
N PRO A 327 35.27 -8.66 -22.77
CA PRO A 327 35.07 -7.43 -22.00
C PRO A 327 34.22 -7.65 -20.74
N ALA A 328 33.34 -8.66 -20.72
CA ALA A 328 32.59 -9.00 -19.51
C ALA A 328 33.54 -9.61 -18.47
N LYS A 329 34.41 -10.54 -18.85
CA LYS A 329 35.40 -11.11 -17.91
C LYS A 329 36.37 -10.03 -17.39
N GLN A 330 36.77 -9.07 -18.22
CA GLN A 330 37.58 -7.92 -17.79
C GLN A 330 36.84 -7.02 -16.80
N ALA A 331 35.59 -6.65 -17.09
CA ALA A 331 34.76 -5.82 -16.19
C ALA A 331 34.51 -6.51 -14.83
N LEU A 332 34.27 -7.83 -14.84
CA LEU A 332 34.09 -8.63 -13.62
C LEU A 332 35.37 -8.74 -12.79
N GLY A 333 36.53 -8.93 -13.43
CA GLY A 333 37.83 -8.94 -12.76
C GLY A 333 38.09 -7.63 -12.02
N LEU A 334 37.96 -6.50 -12.72
CA LEU A 334 38.10 -5.16 -12.13
C LEU A 334 37.07 -4.90 -11.00
N ALA A 335 35.82 -5.34 -11.17
CA ALA A 335 34.81 -5.24 -10.11
C ALA A 335 35.21 -6.04 -8.86
N THR A 336 35.77 -7.24 -9.05
CA THR A 336 36.23 -8.12 -7.96
C THR A 336 37.42 -7.51 -7.23
N GLU A 337 38.44 -7.03 -7.96
CA GLU A 337 39.59 -6.31 -7.40
C GLU A 337 39.17 -5.08 -6.59
N ARG A 338 38.23 -4.29 -7.10
CA ARG A 338 37.70 -3.12 -6.39
C ARG A 338 36.90 -3.52 -5.15
N ALA A 339 36.01 -4.51 -5.24
CA ALA A 339 35.24 -5.00 -4.10
C ALA A 339 36.16 -5.50 -2.96
N ILE A 340 37.21 -6.27 -3.30
CA ILE A 340 38.23 -6.71 -2.35
C ILE A 340 38.96 -5.51 -1.72
N SER A 341 39.39 -4.52 -2.53
CA SER A 341 40.11 -3.35 -2.02
C SER A 341 39.28 -2.49 -1.07
N TYR A 342 37.98 -2.30 -1.34
CA TYR A 342 37.07 -1.61 -0.42
C TYR A 342 36.82 -2.43 0.85
N GLN A 343 36.50 -3.73 0.73
CA GLN A 343 36.29 -4.63 1.88
C GLN A 343 37.51 -4.63 2.81
N GLN A 344 38.73 -4.81 2.27
CA GLN A 344 39.96 -4.85 3.04
C GLN A 344 40.23 -3.54 3.78
N ARG A 345 40.05 -2.39 3.11
CA ARG A 345 40.22 -1.07 3.72
C ARG A 345 39.26 -0.86 4.88
N GLN A 346 37.97 -1.04 4.63
CA GLN A 346 36.91 -0.82 5.61
C GLN A 346 37.01 -1.79 6.78
N SER A 347 37.30 -3.07 6.53
CA SER A 347 37.54 -4.07 7.58
C SER A 347 38.77 -3.74 8.41
N THR A 348 39.84 -3.19 7.80
CA THR A 348 41.03 -2.73 8.52
C THR A 348 40.71 -1.53 9.42
N ALA A 349 39.91 -0.57 8.95
CA ALA A 349 39.48 0.57 9.76
C ALA A 349 38.60 0.14 10.95
N ILE A 350 37.63 -0.74 10.71
CA ILE A 350 36.77 -1.30 11.76
C ILE A 350 37.59 -2.12 12.78
N ALA A 351 38.49 -3.00 12.32
CA ALA A 351 39.36 -3.79 13.20
C ALA A 351 40.33 -2.91 14.01
N ASP A 352 40.87 -1.84 13.43
CA ASP A 352 41.69 -0.86 14.16
C ASP A 352 40.86 -0.14 15.24
N ILE A 353 39.62 0.26 14.96
CA ILE A 353 38.74 0.92 15.94
C ILE A 353 38.35 -0.01 17.09
N TYR A 354 37.94 -1.26 16.83
CA TYR A 354 37.65 -2.22 17.91
C TYR A 354 38.91 -2.69 18.64
N GLY A 355 40.01 -2.93 17.93
CA GLY A 355 41.27 -3.40 18.50
C GLY A 355 41.22 -4.82 19.09
N ASP A 356 42.15 -5.07 19.99
CA ASP A 356 42.44 -6.35 20.66
C ASP A 356 42.09 -6.35 22.17
N ALA A 357 41.70 -5.20 22.71
CA ALA A 357 41.41 -5.02 24.13
C ALA A 357 40.03 -5.59 24.55
N SER A 358 39.89 -5.91 25.85
CA SER A 358 38.62 -6.33 26.46
C SER A 358 37.63 -5.15 26.61
N LEU A 359 37.14 -4.62 25.49
CA LEU A 359 36.13 -3.58 25.44
C LEU A 359 34.77 -4.09 25.91
N ASN A 360 34.05 -3.29 26.70
CA ASN A 360 32.63 -3.51 26.89
C ASN A 360 31.87 -2.95 25.68
N LEU A 361 31.23 -3.82 24.90
CA LEU A 361 30.50 -3.45 23.68
C LEU A 361 29.02 -3.10 23.92
N THR A 362 28.53 -3.15 25.16
CA THR A 362 27.13 -2.78 25.43
C THR A 362 26.91 -1.29 25.18
N LEU A 363 25.91 -0.97 24.36
CA LEU A 363 25.47 0.39 24.08
C LEU A 363 23.96 0.38 23.89
N ASN A 364 23.23 1.30 24.53
CA ASN A 364 21.80 1.49 24.30
C ASN A 364 21.49 2.94 23.87
N HIS A 365 21.07 3.12 22.62
CA HIS A 365 20.69 4.43 22.11
C HIS A 365 19.39 4.97 22.73
N GLY A 366 18.42 4.09 23.02
CA GLY A 366 17.09 4.45 23.50
C GLY A 366 16.17 4.97 22.39
N THR A 367 14.91 4.52 22.39
CA THR A 367 13.95 4.77 21.30
C THR A 367 13.54 6.25 21.18
N SER A 368 13.38 6.95 22.30
CA SER A 368 12.89 8.34 22.35
C SER A 368 13.95 9.42 22.06
N SER A 369 15.20 9.04 21.80
CA SER A 369 16.33 9.95 21.59
C SER A 369 17.30 9.46 20.50
N SER A 370 16.82 8.63 19.58
CA SER A 370 17.63 8.17 18.45
C SER A 370 16.84 7.86 17.18
N SER A 371 17.57 7.83 16.06
CA SER A 371 17.14 7.33 14.75
C SER A 371 18.23 6.39 14.24
N GLU A 372 17.94 5.63 13.17
CA GLU A 372 18.94 4.77 12.55
C GLU A 372 20.01 5.60 11.82
N ILE A 373 21.24 5.07 11.78
CA ILE A 373 22.30 5.51 10.87
C ILE A 373 22.81 4.28 10.13
N GLN A 374 22.57 4.26 8.82
CA GLN A 374 22.99 3.18 7.93
C GLN A 374 23.97 3.71 6.87
N ARG A 375 24.67 2.81 6.16
CA ARG A 375 25.42 3.16 4.94
C ARG A 375 24.48 3.23 3.74
N SER A 376 24.75 4.14 2.83
CA SER A 376 24.03 4.29 1.55
C SER A 376 24.94 4.18 0.33
N ASN A 377 26.25 4.04 0.54
CA ASN A 377 27.22 3.72 -0.50
C ASN A 377 28.34 2.81 0.02
N SER A 378 28.34 1.57 -0.45
CA SER A 378 29.25 0.49 -0.11
C SER A 378 30.74 0.78 -0.30
N THR A 379 31.12 1.65 -1.24
CA THR A 379 32.54 1.94 -1.51
C THR A 379 33.17 2.88 -0.48
N SER A 380 32.36 3.77 0.09
CA SER A 380 32.82 4.86 0.97
C SER A 380 32.46 4.63 2.43
N ALA A 381 31.35 3.96 2.75
CA ALA A 381 30.86 3.80 4.12
C ALA A 381 30.65 2.34 4.52
N ILE A 382 30.93 2.05 5.79
CA ILE A 382 30.74 0.74 6.47
C ILE A 382 30.00 0.98 7.80
N PRO A 383 29.12 0.06 8.25
CA PRO A 383 28.49 0.18 9.57
C PRO A 383 29.56 0.02 10.66
N PHE A 384 29.45 0.80 11.72
CA PHE A 384 30.39 0.74 12.84
C PHE A 384 29.76 0.08 14.06
N ILE A 385 28.59 0.58 14.49
CA ILE A 385 27.79 -0.07 15.52
C ILE A 385 26.48 -0.55 14.87
N VAL A 386 26.26 -1.86 14.93
CA VAL A 386 25.07 -2.54 14.43
C VAL A 386 24.37 -3.20 15.61
N ALA A 387 23.07 -2.94 15.75
CA ALA A 387 22.22 -3.47 16.81
C ALA A 387 22.11 -5.01 16.75
N ASP A 388 21.51 -5.63 17.75
CA ASP A 388 21.43 -7.10 17.81
C ASP A 388 20.53 -7.69 16.71
N ASP A 389 19.41 -7.07 16.37
CA ASP A 389 18.56 -7.51 15.24
C ASP A 389 19.19 -7.25 13.86
N GLY A 390 19.97 -6.18 13.71
CA GLY A 390 20.62 -5.76 12.47
C GLY A 390 20.51 -4.28 12.15
N SER A 391 19.67 -3.50 12.86
CA SER A 391 19.52 -2.06 12.60
C SER A 391 20.83 -1.28 12.81
N GLY A 392 21.05 -0.27 11.96
CA GLY A 392 22.26 0.57 12.00
C GLY A 392 22.19 1.64 13.08
N MET A 393 23.12 1.61 14.04
CA MET A 393 23.21 2.59 15.12
C MET A 393 24.26 3.68 14.83
N ALA A 394 25.37 3.30 14.19
CA ALA A 394 26.45 4.21 13.82
C ALA A 394 27.22 3.68 12.60
N ALA A 395 27.84 4.60 11.84
CA ALA A 395 28.64 4.27 10.66
C ALA A 395 29.93 5.11 10.59
N ILE A 396 30.92 4.61 9.85
CA ILE A 396 32.12 5.36 9.46
C ILE A 396 32.25 5.41 7.94
N SER A 397 33.02 6.37 7.44
CA SER A 397 33.27 6.54 6.01
C SER A 397 34.67 7.07 5.71
N GLU A 398 35.25 6.64 4.60
CA GLU A 398 36.58 7.05 4.09
C GLU A 398 36.47 7.46 2.62
N PHE A 399 36.82 8.71 2.31
CA PHE A 399 36.88 9.17 0.92
C PHE A 399 37.87 10.32 0.73
N GLY A 400 38.55 10.33 -0.42
CA GLY A 400 39.71 11.20 -0.64
C GLY A 400 40.77 11.00 0.46
N GLN A 401 41.10 12.06 1.19
CA GLN A 401 42.03 12.01 2.32
C GLN A 401 41.33 12.03 3.70
N GLY A 402 40.02 12.28 3.74
CA GLY A 402 39.25 12.52 4.96
C GLY A 402 38.35 11.37 5.37
N ARG A 403 37.80 11.49 6.58
CA ARG A 403 37.05 10.43 7.26
C ARG A 403 35.79 11.01 7.88
N ALA A 404 34.76 10.19 8.04
CA ALA A 404 33.54 10.56 8.75
C ALA A 404 33.13 9.51 9.79
N LEU A 405 32.47 9.98 10.86
CA LEU A 405 31.91 9.18 11.95
C LEU A 405 30.52 9.72 12.29
N ALA A 406 29.49 8.88 12.24
CA ALA A 406 28.12 9.27 12.53
C ALA A 406 27.44 8.35 13.54
N TYR A 407 26.69 8.92 14.48
CA TYR A 407 25.85 8.20 15.43
C TYR A 407 24.39 8.64 15.35
N GLY A 408 23.49 7.66 15.43
CA GLY A 408 22.04 7.85 15.50
C GLY A 408 21.53 8.39 16.84
N ALA A 409 22.42 8.59 17.81
CA ALA A 409 22.17 9.23 19.09
C ALA A 409 23.28 10.25 19.40
N ASN A 410 23.06 11.18 20.35
CA ASN A 410 24.05 12.21 20.72
C ASN A 410 25.16 11.66 21.66
N VAL A 411 25.87 10.63 21.19
CA VAL A 411 26.88 9.91 21.96
C VAL A 411 28.05 10.81 22.35
N LEU A 412 28.46 11.76 21.50
CA LEU A 412 29.51 12.73 21.83
C LEU A 412 29.17 13.55 23.09
N ASN A 413 27.91 13.95 23.28
CA ASN A 413 27.50 14.62 24.52
C ASN A 413 27.55 13.69 25.72
N TRP A 414 27.08 12.44 25.58
CA TRP A 414 27.14 11.44 26.65
C TRP A 414 28.58 11.18 27.11
N MET A 415 29.53 11.12 26.18
CA MET A 415 30.95 10.91 26.47
C MET A 415 31.61 12.16 27.06
N ALA A 416 31.32 13.35 26.52
CA ALA A 416 31.85 14.63 27.02
C ALA A 416 31.40 14.96 28.45
N TYR A 417 30.19 14.52 28.84
CA TYR A 417 29.62 14.76 30.17
C TYR A 417 29.64 13.52 31.08
N GLN A 418 30.07 12.35 30.56
CA GLN A 418 30.02 11.05 31.25
C GLN A 418 28.63 10.74 31.83
N SER A 419 27.57 11.09 31.09
CA SER A 419 26.19 11.14 31.61
C SER A 419 25.34 9.91 31.29
N LYS A 420 25.73 9.10 30.29
CA LYS A 420 25.01 7.90 29.83
C LYS A 420 25.95 6.96 29.05
N GLU A 421 25.69 5.65 29.07
CA GLU A 421 26.48 4.59 28.39
C GLU A 421 28.01 4.73 28.55
N THR A 422 28.50 5.14 29.73
CA THR A 422 29.91 5.56 29.92
C THR A 422 30.92 4.44 29.65
N GLN A 423 30.51 3.17 29.71
CA GLN A 423 31.31 2.02 29.30
C GLN A 423 31.77 2.07 27.83
N HIS A 424 31.08 2.84 26.97
CA HIS A 424 31.41 3.03 25.56
C HIS A 424 32.55 4.02 25.32
N LEU A 425 32.95 4.80 26.33
CA LEU A 425 33.97 5.86 26.21
C LEU A 425 35.31 5.38 25.60
N PRO A 426 35.86 4.19 25.91
CA PRO A 426 37.09 3.72 25.27
C PRO A 426 36.92 3.48 23.76
N LEU A 427 35.81 2.88 23.34
CA LEU A 427 35.50 2.61 21.93
C LEU A 427 35.17 3.90 21.17
N PHE A 428 34.46 4.83 21.80
CA PHE A 428 34.19 6.15 21.24
C PHE A 428 35.48 6.96 21.04
N THR A 429 36.40 6.96 22.02
CA THR A 429 37.71 7.60 21.90
C THR A 429 38.54 6.99 20.78
N ARG A 430 38.54 5.66 20.61
CA ARG A 430 39.19 4.99 19.47
C ARG A 430 38.60 5.43 18.13
N ALA A 431 37.28 5.51 18.01
CA ALA A 431 36.61 6.01 16.81
C ALA A 431 36.91 7.50 16.52
N PHE A 432 37.01 8.33 17.57
CA PHE A 432 37.38 9.74 17.46
C PHE A 432 38.84 9.93 17.01
N ASN A 433 39.78 9.21 17.63
CA ASN A 433 41.18 9.19 17.21
C ASN A 433 41.31 8.75 15.75
N TRP A 434 40.57 7.72 15.35
CA TRP A 434 40.55 7.23 13.98
C TRP A 434 40.00 8.28 13.00
N VAL A 435 38.85 8.91 13.27
CA VAL A 435 38.27 9.89 12.32
C VAL A 435 39.20 11.09 12.13
N VAL A 436 39.89 11.54 13.19
CA VAL A 436 40.90 12.59 13.09
C VAL A 436 42.16 12.11 12.36
N THR A 437 42.82 11.06 12.83
CA THR A 437 44.22 10.72 12.45
C THR A 437 44.36 9.59 11.43
N GLY A 438 43.30 8.84 11.14
CA GLY A 438 43.36 7.57 10.40
C GLY A 438 43.78 6.36 11.25
N LYS A 439 44.02 6.55 12.56
CA LYS A 439 44.35 5.46 13.51
C LYS A 439 43.65 5.58 14.85
N ALA A 440 43.10 4.47 15.35
CA ALA A 440 42.41 4.38 16.63
C ALA A 440 43.29 4.72 17.85
N THR A 441 44.60 4.48 17.73
CA THR A 441 45.63 4.86 18.71
C THR A 441 46.56 5.96 18.17
N GLY A 442 46.14 6.70 17.13
CA GLY A 442 46.93 7.77 16.54
C GLY A 442 47.05 9.00 17.45
N PRO A 443 48.20 9.70 17.46
CA PRO A 443 48.40 10.86 18.33
C PRO A 443 47.59 12.07 17.84
N LEU A 444 46.55 12.44 18.58
CA LEU A 444 45.81 13.68 18.33
C LEU A 444 46.71 14.93 18.48
N PRO A 445 46.59 15.93 17.60
CA PRO A 445 47.22 17.25 17.73
C PRO A 445 47.05 17.86 19.12
N ALA A 446 48.09 18.56 19.61
CA ALA A 446 48.08 19.18 20.95
C ALA A 446 46.98 20.24 21.10
N THR A 447 46.74 21.01 20.03
CA THR A 447 45.54 21.84 19.85
C THR A 447 44.72 21.23 18.73
N LEU A 448 43.43 20.99 18.99
CA LEU A 448 42.46 20.54 17.99
C LEU A 448 41.56 21.71 17.59
N LYS A 449 41.66 22.13 16.33
CA LYS A 449 40.80 23.15 15.73
C LYS A 449 39.51 22.52 15.24
N PHE A 450 38.36 23.09 15.58
CA PHE A 450 37.09 22.55 15.10
C PHE A 450 36.06 23.63 14.80
N ALA A 451 35.14 23.31 13.89
CA ALA A 451 33.95 24.12 13.59
C ALA A 451 32.68 23.29 13.81
N THR A 452 31.55 23.97 14.06
CA THR A 452 30.26 23.33 14.37
C THR A 452 29.11 23.90 13.55
N ALA A 453 28.24 23.05 13.03
CA ALA A 453 26.96 23.48 12.43
C ALA A 453 25.80 22.62 12.93
N GLY A 454 24.80 23.25 13.55
CA GLY A 454 23.68 22.53 14.16
C GLY A 454 24.04 21.69 15.39
N TYR A 455 25.21 21.93 16.00
CA TYR A 455 25.75 21.23 17.16
C TYR A 455 26.41 22.20 18.14
N ASP A 456 26.52 21.78 19.40
CA ASP A 456 27.01 22.59 20.52
C ASP A 456 28.56 22.57 20.63
N ALA A 457 29.21 23.71 20.40
CA ALA A 457 30.67 23.83 20.50
C ALA A 457 31.24 23.60 21.91
N PRO A 458 30.62 24.09 23.02
CA PRO A 458 31.02 23.72 24.38
C PRO A 458 31.15 22.21 24.63
N THR A 459 30.22 21.39 24.11
CA THR A 459 30.29 19.92 24.20
C THR A 459 31.51 19.35 23.50
N VAL A 460 31.83 19.85 22.29
CA VAL A 460 33.02 19.42 21.53
C VAL A 460 34.30 19.84 22.28
N SER A 461 34.37 21.08 22.75
CA SER A 461 35.49 21.57 23.56
C SER A 461 35.72 20.72 24.81
N LYS A 462 34.64 20.38 25.53
CA LYS A 462 34.71 19.55 26.74
C LYS A 462 35.24 18.14 26.45
N PHE A 463 34.84 17.53 25.33
CA PHE A 463 35.40 16.23 24.93
C PHE A 463 36.89 16.32 24.56
N ILE A 464 37.30 17.34 23.81
CA ILE A 464 38.71 17.57 23.46
C ILE A 464 39.57 17.75 24.72
N THR A 465 39.09 18.52 25.72
CA THR A 465 39.76 18.65 27.02
C THR A 465 39.79 17.33 27.81
N LEU A 466 38.74 16.50 27.74
CA LEU A 466 38.72 15.17 28.36
C LEU A 466 39.78 14.22 27.76
N LEU A 467 40.14 14.41 26.47
CA LEU A 467 41.26 13.72 25.81
C LEU A 467 42.64 14.33 26.10
N GLY A 468 42.73 15.31 27.02
CA GLY A 468 43.98 15.98 27.39
C GLY A 468 44.54 16.89 26.30
N LYS A 469 43.68 17.47 25.44
CA LYS A 469 44.05 18.34 24.32
C LYS A 469 43.41 19.73 24.46
N THR A 470 44.00 20.73 23.79
CA THR A 470 43.49 22.10 23.80
C THR A 470 42.43 22.29 22.70
N PRO A 471 41.17 22.63 23.02
CA PRO A 471 40.18 22.97 22.01
C PRO A 471 40.38 24.38 21.45
N GLN A 472 40.28 24.52 20.12
CA GLN A 472 40.19 25.83 19.45
C GLN A 472 38.95 25.86 18.54
N VAL A 473 37.97 26.71 18.87
CA VAL A 473 36.79 26.93 18.02
C VAL A 473 37.17 27.81 16.82
N ILE A 474 36.84 27.36 15.61
CA ILE A 474 36.90 28.13 14.37
C ILE A 474 35.48 28.60 14.05
N SER A 475 35.26 29.92 14.01
CA SER A 475 33.97 30.50 13.63
C SER A 475 33.74 30.29 12.14
N CYS A 476 32.76 29.45 11.78
CA CYS A 476 32.55 29.04 10.39
C CYS A 476 31.12 28.55 10.12
N ASP A 477 30.47 29.09 9.09
CA ASP A 477 29.18 28.57 8.61
C ASP A 477 29.42 27.41 7.62
N LEU A 478 29.42 26.19 8.14
CA LEU A 478 29.64 24.96 7.36
C LEU A 478 28.47 24.59 6.43
N ALA A 479 27.42 25.41 6.35
CA ALA A 479 26.30 25.24 5.42
C ALA A 479 26.29 26.26 4.27
N ASP A 480 27.12 27.32 4.31
CA ASP A 480 27.35 28.23 3.19
C ASP A 480 28.37 27.64 2.20
N ALA A 481 27.98 27.43 0.95
CA ALA A 481 28.84 26.92 -0.12
C ALA A 481 30.02 27.84 -0.46
N ASN A 482 30.01 29.10 -0.04
CA ASN A 482 31.08 30.08 -0.30
C ASN A 482 32.15 30.10 0.81
N ASN A 483 31.93 29.42 1.93
CA ASN A 483 32.82 29.52 3.08
C ASN A 483 34.18 28.84 2.84
N ASN A 484 35.25 29.45 3.34
CA ASN A 484 36.62 28.92 3.25
C ASN A 484 37.29 28.68 4.62
N CYS A 485 36.63 29.06 5.72
CA CYS A 485 37.12 28.90 7.09
C CYS A 485 37.27 27.43 7.51
N TRP A 486 36.53 26.51 6.89
CA TRP A 486 36.66 25.05 7.09
C TRP A 486 38.09 24.54 6.84
N ARG A 487 38.87 25.25 6.01
CA ARG A 487 40.27 24.89 5.69
C ARG A 487 41.17 24.90 6.93
N GLU A 488 40.89 25.77 7.90
CA GLU A 488 41.68 25.91 9.13
C GLU A 488 41.30 24.92 10.25
N ALA A 489 40.12 24.31 10.17
CA ALA A 489 39.67 23.32 11.17
C ALA A 489 40.23 21.92 10.88
N ASP A 490 40.53 21.15 11.92
CA ASP A 490 40.86 19.73 11.82
C ASP A 490 39.57 18.88 11.78
N VAL A 491 38.58 19.28 12.59
CA VAL A 491 37.31 18.54 12.80
C VAL A 491 36.10 19.43 12.49
N LEU A 492 35.12 18.87 11.78
CA LEU A 492 33.85 19.51 11.44
C LEU A 492 32.71 18.72 12.08
N VAL A 493 32.03 19.30 13.07
CA VAL A 493 30.99 18.61 13.86
C VAL A 493 29.60 19.12 13.51
N PHE A 494 28.74 18.21 13.08
CA PHE A 494 27.38 18.45 12.63
C PHE A 494 26.36 17.80 13.58
N GLY A 495 25.19 18.41 13.70
CA GLY A 495 24.10 17.89 14.53
C GLY A 495 22.74 18.03 13.86
N GLY A 496 21.70 17.52 14.53
CA GLY A 496 20.32 17.54 14.01
C GLY A 496 19.75 18.94 13.72
N GLY A 497 20.34 20.01 14.26
CA GLY A 497 19.95 21.39 14.00
C GLY A 497 20.64 22.06 12.81
N VAL A 498 21.35 21.32 11.95
CA VAL A 498 22.05 21.92 10.79
C VAL A 498 21.02 22.38 9.75
N LYS A 499 21.22 23.59 9.23
CA LYS A 499 20.36 24.21 8.21
C LYS A 499 20.37 23.37 6.92
N ASP A 500 19.19 23.10 6.37
CA ASP A 500 19.08 22.42 5.07
C ASP A 500 19.50 23.35 3.91
N SER A 501 20.08 22.75 2.87
CA SER A 501 20.50 23.42 1.64
C SER A 501 20.70 22.37 0.52
N PRO A 502 20.25 22.62 -0.72
CA PRO A 502 20.47 21.71 -1.85
C PRO A 502 21.95 21.35 -2.07
N THR A 503 22.88 22.25 -1.77
CA THR A 503 24.33 22.06 -1.97
C THR A 503 25.04 21.35 -0.82
N LEU A 504 24.40 21.17 0.34
CA LEU A 504 25.08 20.74 1.57
C LEU A 504 25.75 19.35 1.43
N SER A 505 25.13 18.41 0.72
CA SER A 505 25.73 17.09 0.47
C SER A 505 27.03 17.17 -0.35
N ALA A 506 27.09 18.06 -1.35
CA ALA A 506 28.29 18.26 -2.16
C ALA A 506 29.39 19.00 -1.37
N LEU A 507 28.99 19.99 -0.56
CA LEU A 507 29.90 20.75 0.31
C LEU A 507 30.54 19.85 1.39
N VAL A 508 29.76 18.99 2.04
CA VAL A 508 30.27 18.00 3.00
C VAL A 508 31.16 16.95 2.32
N ARG A 509 30.82 16.52 1.10
CA ARG A 509 31.69 15.63 0.31
C ARG A 509 33.05 16.30 0.02
N GLN A 510 33.04 17.57 -0.39
CA GLN A 510 34.26 18.35 -0.63
C GLN A 510 35.14 18.42 0.62
N TYR A 511 34.55 18.61 1.81
CA TYR A 511 35.31 18.59 3.07
C TYR A 511 35.98 17.24 3.33
N GLN A 512 35.28 16.13 3.08
CA GLN A 512 35.84 14.77 3.22
C GLN A 512 36.99 14.55 2.21
N GLU A 513 36.78 14.89 0.94
CA GLU A 513 37.79 14.79 -0.10
C GLU A 513 39.09 15.52 0.29
N ASN A 514 38.94 16.74 0.83
CA ASN A 514 40.03 17.63 1.26
C ASN A 514 40.55 17.34 2.69
N GLY A 515 40.43 16.09 3.16
CA GLY A 515 41.17 15.60 4.33
C GLY A 515 40.55 15.87 5.70
N LYS A 516 39.35 16.46 5.78
CA LYS A 516 38.74 16.83 7.06
C LYS A 516 38.10 15.63 7.77
N ALA A 517 38.11 15.69 9.11
CA ALA A 517 37.39 14.75 9.96
C ALA A 517 35.97 15.26 10.18
N ILE A 518 34.96 14.51 9.73
CA ILE A 518 33.55 14.88 9.82
C ILE A 518 32.87 14.06 10.91
N ILE A 519 32.14 14.69 11.81
CA ILE A 519 31.41 14.00 12.88
C ILE A 519 29.94 14.41 12.82
N TYR A 520 29.01 13.45 12.81
CA TYR A 520 27.57 13.72 12.91
C TYR A 520 26.95 13.05 14.15
N MET A 521 26.14 13.81 14.89
CA MET A 521 25.48 13.37 16.12
C MET A 521 23.98 13.68 16.05
N HIS A 522 23.15 12.64 15.93
CA HIS A 522 21.69 12.80 15.85
C HIS A 522 21.06 12.82 17.26
N PRO A 523 20.31 13.86 17.68
CA PRO A 523 19.86 14.01 19.07
C PRO A 523 18.43 13.51 19.35
N SER A 524 17.74 12.91 18.38
CA SER A 524 16.30 12.71 18.43
C SER A 524 15.85 11.46 17.66
N TRP A 525 14.55 11.20 17.64
CA TRP A 525 13.84 10.33 16.70
C TRP A 525 13.19 11.13 15.55
N ILE A 526 13.22 12.47 15.65
CA ILE A 526 12.62 13.42 14.72
C ILE A 526 13.57 13.64 13.52
N GLU A 527 12.99 13.74 12.33
CA GLU A 527 13.68 13.99 11.06
C GLU A 527 14.60 15.23 11.11
N SER A 528 15.69 15.23 10.33
CA SER A 528 16.59 16.36 10.15
C SER A 528 17.04 16.44 8.69
N ALA A 529 16.34 17.23 7.88
CA ALA A 529 16.62 17.37 6.45
C ALA A 529 18.08 17.75 6.16
N GLY A 530 18.61 18.77 6.86
CA GLY A 530 20.02 19.14 6.76
C GLY A 530 20.96 18.03 7.25
N GLY A 531 20.61 17.32 8.33
CA GLY A 531 21.38 16.17 8.82
C GLY A 531 21.44 15.03 7.82
N ARG A 532 20.32 14.76 7.13
CA ARG A 532 20.23 13.82 6.01
C ARG A 532 21.13 14.25 4.85
N LYS A 533 21.20 15.55 4.52
CA LYS A 533 22.17 16.06 3.52
C LYS A 533 23.62 15.86 3.93
N VAL A 534 23.98 16.11 5.20
CA VAL A 534 25.34 15.83 5.73
C VAL A 534 25.70 14.35 5.56
N LEU A 535 24.79 13.45 5.95
CA LEU A 535 25.01 12.01 5.87
C LEU A 535 25.12 11.50 4.42
N GLN A 536 24.26 11.99 3.53
CA GLN A 536 24.38 11.75 2.08
C GLN A 536 25.74 12.24 1.54
N GLY A 537 26.23 13.37 2.05
CA GLY A 537 27.55 13.93 1.76
C GLY A 537 28.73 13.07 2.20
N VAL A 538 28.54 12.07 3.07
CA VAL A 538 29.59 11.09 3.46
C VAL A 538 29.28 9.64 3.06
N GLY A 539 28.14 9.37 2.41
CA GLY A 539 27.74 8.01 1.96
C GLY A 539 26.94 7.21 3.00
N MET A 540 26.22 7.92 3.87
CA MET A 540 25.35 7.37 4.91
C MET A 540 23.90 7.83 4.69
N GLU A 541 22.95 7.26 5.44
CA GLU A 541 21.58 7.76 5.55
C GLU A 541 21.09 7.79 7.00
N LEU A 542 20.26 8.79 7.30
CA LEU A 542 19.45 8.91 8.52
C LEU A 542 18.14 8.14 8.35
N GLY A 543 17.67 7.44 9.39
CA GLY A 543 16.34 6.84 9.41
C GLY A 543 15.22 7.83 9.01
N GLY A 544 14.15 7.32 8.39
CA GLY A 544 12.94 8.10 8.12
C GLY A 544 12.12 8.34 9.39
N TYR A 545 10.97 9.00 9.28
CA TYR A 545 9.96 8.92 10.35
C TYR A 545 9.55 7.46 10.56
N PRO A 546 9.45 6.93 11.80
CA PRO A 546 9.42 7.64 13.08
C PRO A 546 10.75 7.54 13.88
N GLY A 547 11.89 7.46 13.19
CA GLY A 547 13.17 7.12 13.81
C GLY A 547 13.07 5.82 14.60
N ASN A 548 13.76 5.74 15.73
CA ASN A 548 13.74 4.55 16.57
C ASN A 548 12.56 4.51 17.56
N TRP A 549 11.55 5.39 17.45
CA TRP A 549 10.55 5.56 18.50
C TRP A 549 9.75 4.26 18.81
N PHE A 550 9.47 3.42 17.80
CA PHE A 550 8.81 2.12 17.97
C PHE A 550 9.76 0.92 17.80
N ALA A 551 11.07 1.17 17.70
CA ALA A 551 12.05 0.09 17.53
C ALA A 551 12.06 -0.83 18.77
N PRO A 552 12.18 -2.15 18.60
CA PRO A 552 12.41 -3.06 19.73
C PRO A 552 13.77 -2.74 20.37
N LEU A 553 13.99 -3.16 21.61
CA LEU A 553 15.28 -2.97 22.30
C LEU A 553 16.45 -3.51 21.47
N ALA A 554 16.26 -4.63 20.77
CA ALA A 554 17.24 -5.26 19.90
C ALA A 554 17.68 -4.41 18.68
N GLY A 555 16.90 -3.39 18.30
CA GLY A 555 17.21 -2.47 17.19
C GLY A 555 17.84 -1.14 17.62
N VAL A 556 17.87 -0.87 18.93
CA VAL A 556 18.49 0.33 19.52
C VAL A 556 19.65 0.01 20.47
N SER A 557 20.04 -1.27 20.58
CA SER A 557 21.10 -1.68 21.50
C SER A 557 21.94 -2.86 21.04
N VAL A 558 23.10 -2.99 21.68
CA VAL A 558 24.03 -4.11 21.58
C VAL A 558 24.10 -4.79 22.94
N GLY A 559 23.77 -6.07 23.00
CA GLY A 559 23.74 -6.87 24.22
C GLY A 559 25.12 -7.32 24.72
N ALA A 560 25.20 -7.67 26.01
CA ALA A 560 26.44 -8.01 26.70
C ALA A 560 27.15 -9.28 26.20
N SER A 561 26.48 -10.10 25.39
CA SER A 561 27.06 -11.28 24.74
C SER A 561 27.79 -10.97 23.43
N ARG A 562 27.77 -9.72 22.94
CA ARG A 562 28.42 -9.35 21.68
C ARG A 562 29.95 -9.42 21.82
N THR A 563 30.61 -10.22 20.99
CA THR A 563 32.08 -10.20 20.90
C THR A 563 32.56 -9.18 19.87
N ILE A 564 33.85 -8.80 19.95
CA ILE A 564 34.51 -7.99 18.91
C ILE A 564 34.40 -8.67 17.54
N ALA A 565 34.60 -10.00 17.47
CA ALA A 565 34.48 -10.77 16.23
C ALA A 565 33.08 -10.69 15.62
N ASP A 566 32.01 -10.75 16.44
CA ASP A 566 30.63 -10.61 15.98
C ASP A 566 30.34 -9.21 15.43
N SER A 567 30.88 -8.16 16.06
CA SER A 567 30.70 -6.79 15.59
C SER A 567 31.49 -6.49 14.32
N ILE A 568 32.74 -6.98 14.19
CA ILE A 568 33.49 -6.92 12.93
C ILE A 568 32.75 -7.67 11.82
N LYS A 569 32.20 -8.86 12.12
CA LYS A 569 31.41 -9.67 11.18
C LYS A 569 30.07 -9.00 10.78
N LYS A 570 29.40 -8.31 11.69
CA LYS A 570 28.19 -7.50 11.38
C LYS A 570 28.52 -6.24 10.58
N ALA A 571 29.76 -5.75 10.64
CA ALA A 571 30.22 -4.60 9.85
C ALA A 571 30.60 -4.98 8.41
N ASP A 572 31.21 -6.14 8.16
CA ASP A 572 31.55 -6.58 6.80
C ASP A 572 30.30 -6.91 5.96
N GLN A 573 29.85 -5.90 5.22
CA GLN A 573 28.79 -5.98 4.21
C GLN A 573 29.36 -5.96 2.78
N MET A 574 30.58 -6.46 2.59
CA MET A 574 31.19 -6.66 1.26
C MET A 574 31.73 -8.07 1.03
N GLY A 575 32.04 -8.86 2.07
CA GLY A 575 32.54 -10.22 1.93
C GLY A 575 31.63 -11.18 1.15
N ASP A 576 30.30 -11.09 1.35
CA ASP A 576 29.34 -11.87 0.55
C ASP A 576 29.28 -11.40 -0.92
N LEU A 577 29.52 -10.12 -1.20
CA LEU A 577 29.63 -9.61 -2.57
C LEU A 577 30.93 -10.07 -3.24
N VAL A 578 32.06 -10.04 -2.53
CA VAL A 578 33.34 -10.59 -3.00
C VAL A 578 33.20 -12.07 -3.34
N ARG A 579 32.50 -12.86 -2.51
CA ARG A 579 32.17 -14.26 -2.86
C ARG A 579 31.27 -14.32 -4.09
N ALA A 580 30.19 -13.54 -4.17
CA ALA A 580 29.31 -13.53 -5.35
C ALA A 580 30.05 -13.20 -6.66
N LEU A 581 30.94 -12.21 -6.67
CA LEU A 581 31.76 -11.86 -7.84
C LEU A 581 32.75 -12.98 -8.21
N THR A 582 33.31 -13.66 -7.21
CA THR A 582 34.16 -14.85 -7.41
C THR A 582 33.36 -16.00 -8.06
N GLU A 583 32.17 -16.32 -7.55
CA GLU A 583 31.30 -17.36 -8.12
C GLU A 583 30.79 -17.01 -9.53
N LEU A 584 30.46 -15.74 -9.79
CA LEU A 584 30.07 -15.25 -11.12
C LEU A 584 31.18 -15.47 -12.17
N SER A 585 32.46 -15.44 -11.76
CA SER A 585 33.61 -15.61 -12.64
C SER A 585 33.86 -17.06 -13.06
N GLN A 586 33.44 -18.03 -12.24
CA GLN A 586 33.55 -19.46 -12.53
C GLN A 586 32.53 -19.88 -13.58
N ASP A 587 32.91 -20.78 -14.49
CA ASP A 587 32.00 -21.29 -15.51
C ASP A 587 31.14 -22.48 -15.04
N ASN A 588 31.57 -23.22 -14.00
CA ASN A 588 30.78 -24.29 -13.35
C ASN A 588 30.91 -24.28 -11.80
N PRO A 589 30.53 -23.19 -11.10
CA PRO A 589 30.55 -23.11 -9.64
C PRO A 589 29.53 -24.08 -9.00
N ASN A 590 29.92 -24.66 -7.86
CA ASN A 590 29.12 -25.65 -7.13
C ASN A 590 28.12 -24.98 -6.16
N LEU A 591 27.07 -24.35 -6.71
CA LEU A 591 26.12 -23.53 -5.96
C LEU A 591 24.74 -24.18 -5.82
N ASN A 592 24.20 -24.16 -4.61
CA ASN A 592 22.80 -24.45 -4.33
C ASN A 592 22.01 -23.16 -4.10
N ILE A 593 21.71 -22.44 -5.18
CA ILE A 593 20.96 -21.17 -5.17
C ILE A 593 19.59 -21.25 -4.47
N SER A 594 19.02 -22.45 -4.32
CA SER A 594 17.75 -22.63 -3.60
C SER A 594 17.89 -22.50 -2.07
N ASN A 595 19.12 -22.59 -1.54
CA ASN A 595 19.44 -22.51 -0.11
C ASN A 595 20.47 -21.40 0.22
N GLU A 596 21.39 -21.08 -0.69
CA GLU A 596 22.51 -20.15 -0.49
C GLU A 596 22.12 -18.68 -0.73
N THR A 597 21.15 -18.19 0.06
CA THR A 597 20.59 -16.84 -0.10
C THR A 597 21.60 -15.70 0.05
N ALA A 598 22.71 -15.91 0.77
CA ALA A 598 23.72 -14.87 1.02
C ALA A 598 24.31 -14.25 -0.27
N LEU A 599 24.53 -15.06 -1.31
CA LEU A 599 25.03 -14.56 -2.62
C LEU A 599 24.01 -13.64 -3.29
N THR A 600 22.74 -14.06 -3.32
CA THR A 600 21.63 -13.29 -3.91
C THR A 600 21.26 -12.07 -3.05
N ASN A 601 21.49 -12.12 -1.75
CA ASN A 601 21.30 -10.99 -0.84
C ASN A 601 22.34 -9.90 -1.11
N ALA A 602 23.63 -10.24 -1.25
CA ALA A 602 24.68 -9.27 -1.58
C ALA A 602 24.48 -8.62 -2.97
N ILE A 603 24.01 -9.39 -3.96
CA ILE A 603 23.59 -8.83 -5.26
C ILE A 603 22.45 -7.83 -5.08
N SER A 604 21.47 -8.14 -4.22
CA SER A 604 20.30 -7.29 -3.93
C SER A 604 20.70 -6.00 -3.21
N GLN A 605 21.59 -6.06 -2.22
CA GLN A 605 22.10 -4.86 -1.52
C GLN A 605 22.72 -3.85 -2.49
N MET A 606 23.45 -4.33 -3.51
CA MET A 606 23.99 -3.45 -4.56
C MET A 606 22.91 -2.87 -5.49
N GLN A 607 21.82 -3.59 -5.73
CA GLN A 607 20.63 -3.07 -6.43
C GLN A 607 19.93 -1.99 -5.59
N ASP A 608 19.76 -2.23 -4.28
CA ASP A 608 19.14 -1.29 -3.34
C ASP A 608 19.95 0.01 -3.24
N GLU A 609 21.29 -0.07 -3.19
CA GLU A 609 22.17 1.11 -3.30
C GLU A 609 22.00 1.85 -4.64
N MET A 610 21.97 1.13 -5.76
CA MET A 610 21.75 1.75 -7.08
C MET A 610 20.38 2.43 -7.19
N ALA A 611 19.33 1.83 -6.59
CA ALA A 611 17.99 2.40 -6.52
C ALA A 611 17.96 3.66 -5.65
N TRP A 612 18.61 3.60 -4.47
CA TRP A 612 18.74 4.69 -3.53
C TRP A 612 19.43 5.91 -4.15
N MET A 613 20.53 5.69 -4.87
CA MET A 613 21.29 6.74 -5.56
C MET A 613 20.44 7.39 -6.66
N GLN A 614 19.87 6.59 -7.55
CA GLN A 614 19.13 7.09 -8.70
C GLN A 614 17.85 7.86 -8.31
N SER A 615 17.11 7.36 -7.32
CA SER A 615 15.92 8.04 -6.76
C SER A 615 16.23 9.35 -6.03
N ARG A 616 17.51 9.66 -5.78
CA ARG A 616 18.00 10.92 -5.19
C ARG A 616 18.79 11.77 -6.19
N ASN A 617 18.62 11.51 -7.49
CA ASN A 617 19.32 12.17 -8.60
C ASN A 617 20.87 12.09 -8.52
N ILE A 618 21.41 11.02 -7.91
CA ILE A 618 22.85 10.76 -7.89
C ILE A 618 23.20 10.00 -9.18
N ASN A 619 23.95 10.64 -10.07
CA ASN A 619 24.42 10.03 -11.31
C ASN A 619 25.61 9.10 -11.04
N ILE A 620 25.38 7.80 -11.15
CA ILE A 620 26.37 6.74 -10.91
C ILE A 620 27.54 6.81 -11.93
N PHE A 621 27.34 7.34 -13.13
CA PHE A 621 28.41 7.40 -14.13
C PHE A 621 29.43 8.51 -13.87
N THR A 622 28.99 9.63 -13.25
CA THR A 622 29.85 10.78 -12.94
C THR A 622 30.30 10.86 -11.49
N ASN A 623 29.61 10.22 -10.53
CA ASN A 623 29.97 10.28 -9.11
C ASN A 623 31.28 9.50 -8.82
N PRO A 624 32.35 10.16 -8.31
CA PRO A 624 33.65 9.51 -8.08
C PRO A 624 33.61 8.44 -6.96
N THR A 625 32.58 8.45 -6.10
CA THR A 625 32.36 7.43 -5.06
C THR A 625 31.71 6.15 -5.60
N THR A 626 31.53 5.97 -6.92
CA THR A 626 30.72 4.85 -7.46
C THR A 626 31.43 4.00 -8.53
N GLU A 627 32.77 3.90 -8.44
CA GLU A 627 33.58 3.10 -9.37
C GLU A 627 33.13 1.63 -9.43
N LEU A 628 32.89 0.99 -8.27
CA LEU A 628 32.38 -0.39 -8.22
C LEU A 628 31.02 -0.51 -8.91
N HIS A 629 30.05 0.35 -8.56
CA HIS A 629 28.71 0.32 -9.17
C HIS A 629 28.77 0.44 -10.69
N ARG A 630 29.60 1.34 -11.24
CA ARG A 630 29.82 1.46 -12.70
C ARG A 630 30.36 0.17 -13.31
N LEU A 631 31.33 -0.49 -12.66
CA LEU A 631 31.89 -1.76 -13.15
C LEU A 631 30.84 -2.89 -13.15
N LEU A 632 30.02 -2.97 -12.09
CA LEU A 632 28.91 -3.94 -11.99
C LEU A 632 27.85 -3.72 -13.07
N ILE A 633 27.44 -2.47 -13.31
CA ILE A 633 26.47 -2.11 -14.36
C ILE A 633 27.04 -2.39 -15.76
N ASN A 634 28.31 -2.06 -16.00
CA ASN A 634 28.97 -2.34 -17.28
C ASN A 634 29.11 -3.84 -17.54
N TRP A 635 29.46 -4.63 -16.52
CA TRP A 635 29.44 -6.09 -16.62
C TRP A 635 28.02 -6.61 -16.91
N ALA A 636 27.02 -6.09 -16.21
CA ALA A 636 25.63 -6.48 -16.38
C ALA A 636 25.13 -6.19 -17.81
N ASP A 637 25.46 -5.02 -18.36
CA ASP A 637 25.24 -4.66 -19.77
C ASP A 637 25.95 -5.65 -20.72
N LEU A 638 27.21 -5.98 -20.48
CA LEU A 638 27.96 -6.88 -21.37
C LEU A 638 27.41 -8.33 -21.34
N TYR A 639 26.89 -8.80 -20.20
CA TYR A 639 26.26 -10.12 -20.09
C TYR A 639 24.84 -10.18 -20.66
N ARG A 640 24.03 -9.12 -20.51
CA ARG A 640 22.57 -9.13 -20.80
C ARG A 640 22.16 -9.67 -22.18
N PRO A 641 22.91 -9.42 -23.29
CA PRO A 641 22.60 -9.96 -24.62
C PRO A 641 22.65 -11.49 -24.75
N SER A 642 23.18 -12.20 -23.75
CA SER A 642 23.22 -13.67 -23.70
C SER A 642 22.00 -14.31 -23.01
N ILE A 643 21.21 -13.53 -22.27
CA ILE A 643 20.13 -14.05 -21.41
C ILE A 643 18.97 -14.56 -22.27
N GLN A 644 18.41 -15.71 -21.88
CA GLN A 644 17.21 -16.30 -22.48
C GLN A 644 16.24 -16.68 -21.37
N TYR A 645 15.22 -15.86 -21.16
CA TYR A 645 14.23 -16.08 -20.11
C TYR A 645 13.39 -17.34 -20.36
N GLY A 646 12.97 -18.00 -19.29
CA GLY A 646 12.23 -19.28 -19.32
C GLY A 646 13.10 -20.52 -19.57
N THR A 647 14.37 -20.38 -19.99
CA THR A 647 15.27 -21.52 -20.28
C THR A 647 16.34 -21.77 -19.21
N ILE A 648 16.45 -20.89 -18.21
CA ILE A 648 17.46 -20.93 -17.15
C ILE A 648 16.82 -21.47 -15.86
N PHE A 649 17.40 -22.54 -15.27
CA PHE A 649 16.86 -23.24 -14.11
C PHE A 649 17.79 -23.13 -12.89
N ARG A 650 17.27 -22.88 -11.67
CA ARG A 650 18.10 -22.78 -10.44
C ARG A 650 18.88 -24.05 -10.15
N SER A 651 18.28 -25.20 -10.47
CA SER A 651 18.77 -26.55 -10.17
C SER A 651 19.64 -27.18 -11.25
N LYS A 652 19.67 -26.60 -12.47
CA LYS A 652 20.41 -27.16 -13.62
C LYS A 652 21.43 -26.19 -14.22
N ASP A 653 21.18 -24.88 -14.08
CA ASP A 653 22.00 -23.81 -14.63
C ASP A 653 22.42 -22.79 -13.53
N PRO A 654 22.84 -23.20 -12.32
CA PRO A 654 23.05 -22.27 -11.19
C PRO A 654 24.00 -21.11 -11.53
N ALA A 655 25.03 -21.37 -12.35
CA ALA A 655 25.95 -20.36 -12.87
C ALA A 655 25.24 -19.30 -13.74
N LYS A 656 24.44 -19.72 -14.74
CA LYS A 656 23.67 -18.80 -15.60
C LYS A 656 22.59 -18.08 -14.78
N PHE A 657 21.96 -18.78 -13.84
CA PHE A 657 20.96 -18.22 -12.96
C PHE A 657 21.54 -17.08 -12.12
N LEU A 658 22.67 -17.28 -11.44
CA LEU A 658 23.32 -16.23 -10.64
C LEU A 658 23.77 -15.05 -11.53
N ARG A 659 24.32 -15.33 -12.72
CA ARG A 659 24.73 -14.30 -13.69
C ARG A 659 23.54 -13.48 -14.21
N THR A 660 22.40 -14.11 -14.51
CA THR A 660 21.15 -13.42 -14.88
C THR A 660 20.58 -12.62 -13.70
N TYR A 661 20.56 -13.19 -12.49
CA TYR A 661 20.10 -12.51 -11.27
C TYR A 661 20.91 -11.23 -10.99
N ALA A 662 22.23 -11.27 -11.17
CA ALA A 662 23.09 -10.10 -11.07
C ALA A 662 22.89 -9.08 -12.23
N SER A 663 22.73 -9.56 -13.48
CA SER A 663 22.54 -8.69 -14.65
C SER A 663 21.18 -7.96 -14.68
N ASP A 664 20.18 -8.53 -14.02
CA ASP A 664 18.89 -7.90 -13.75
C ASP A 664 18.96 -6.88 -12.61
N SER A 665 19.72 -7.21 -11.56
CA SER A 665 19.83 -6.40 -10.33
C SER A 665 20.69 -5.14 -10.54
N TRP A 666 21.73 -5.20 -11.39
CA TRP A 666 22.67 -4.09 -11.57
C TRP A 666 22.33 -3.24 -12.81
N VAL A 667 21.37 -2.33 -12.61
CA VAL A 667 20.79 -1.49 -13.66
C VAL A 667 20.83 -0.01 -13.31
N ALA A 668 21.15 0.83 -14.30
CA ALA A 668 21.10 2.28 -14.19
C ALA A 668 20.37 2.91 -15.38
N TYR A 669 19.41 3.78 -15.06
CA TYR A 669 18.42 4.31 -15.98
C TYR A 669 18.76 5.73 -16.47
N ASN A 670 19.45 6.55 -15.67
CA ASN A 670 19.78 7.95 -15.99
C ASN A 670 20.99 8.13 -16.93
N ARG A 671 20.95 7.44 -18.08
CA ARG A 671 21.99 7.40 -19.12
C ARG A 671 21.37 7.20 -20.51
N ALA A 672 22.17 7.37 -21.57
CA ALA A 672 21.71 7.22 -22.95
C ALA A 672 21.63 5.75 -23.42
N ASP A 673 22.60 4.91 -23.08
CA ASP A 673 22.77 3.58 -23.68
C ASP A 673 22.74 2.46 -22.63
N THR A 674 22.14 1.32 -22.95
CA THR A 674 22.22 0.06 -22.19
C THR A 674 21.96 -1.12 -23.12
N ASN A 675 22.53 -2.28 -22.79
CA ASN A 675 22.35 -3.50 -23.57
C ASN A 675 21.10 -4.28 -23.16
N VAL A 676 20.52 -5.02 -24.11
CA VAL A 676 19.28 -5.79 -23.94
C VAL A 676 19.47 -7.27 -24.24
N SER A 677 18.60 -8.11 -23.66
CA SER A 677 18.44 -9.50 -24.09
C SER A 677 17.97 -9.58 -25.54
N LYS A 678 18.66 -10.37 -26.37
CA LYS A 678 18.31 -10.59 -27.78
C LYS A 678 16.99 -11.37 -27.97
N THR A 679 16.50 -12.04 -26.94
CA THR A 679 15.24 -12.80 -26.97
C THR A 679 14.07 -12.08 -26.30
N GLY A 680 14.24 -10.80 -25.95
CA GLY A 680 13.26 -10.05 -25.15
C GLY A 680 13.31 -10.38 -23.66
N GLN A 681 12.28 -10.00 -22.94
CA GLN A 681 12.19 -9.99 -21.47
C GLN A 681 11.17 -11.02 -20.94
N GLY A 682 11.07 -12.16 -21.63
CA GLY A 682 10.12 -13.21 -21.26
C GLY A 682 8.66 -12.74 -21.39
N ASP A 683 7.85 -12.94 -20.35
CA ASP A 683 6.43 -12.53 -20.33
C ASP A 683 6.19 -11.03 -20.02
N TYR A 684 7.25 -10.23 -19.82
CA TYR A 684 7.15 -8.78 -19.56
C TYR A 684 7.19 -7.93 -20.84
N MET A 685 8.04 -8.29 -21.81
CA MET A 685 8.23 -7.55 -23.07
C MET A 685 8.75 -8.51 -24.16
N PRO A 686 8.12 -8.60 -25.34
CA PRO A 686 8.57 -9.47 -26.42
C PRO A 686 9.81 -8.90 -27.13
N ALA A 687 10.60 -9.76 -27.77
CA ALA A 687 11.75 -9.34 -28.58
C ALA A 687 11.38 -8.32 -29.67
N ALA A 688 10.18 -8.44 -30.25
CA ALA A 688 9.64 -7.53 -31.26
C ALA A 688 9.62 -6.05 -30.82
N ALA A 689 9.51 -5.77 -29.52
CA ALA A 689 9.51 -4.40 -29.01
C ALA A 689 10.77 -3.62 -29.40
N GLN A 690 11.91 -4.30 -29.50
CA GLN A 690 13.20 -3.71 -29.86
C GLN A 690 13.22 -3.17 -31.31
N ALA A 691 12.36 -3.70 -32.19
CA ALA A 691 12.20 -3.22 -33.56
C ALA A 691 11.31 -1.98 -33.68
N ILE A 692 10.52 -1.62 -32.66
CA ILE A 692 9.59 -0.49 -32.71
C ILE A 692 10.38 0.83 -32.90
N PRO A 693 10.01 1.68 -33.88
CA PRO A 693 10.64 2.98 -34.09
C PRO A 693 10.29 3.94 -32.95
N VAL A 694 11.22 4.84 -32.63
CA VAL A 694 11.06 5.88 -31.60
C VAL A 694 11.11 7.27 -32.23
N SER A 695 10.50 8.26 -31.59
CA SER A 695 10.45 9.63 -32.09
C SER A 695 11.85 10.27 -32.17
N SER A 696 12.26 10.69 -33.37
CA SER A 696 13.50 11.46 -33.58
C SER A 696 13.32 12.94 -33.27
N THR A 697 12.12 13.48 -33.48
CA THR A 697 11.70 14.83 -33.12
C THR A 697 11.02 14.88 -31.75
N SER A 698 11.13 16.02 -31.07
CA SER A 698 10.39 16.29 -29.85
C SER A 698 8.89 16.45 -30.12
N GLU A 699 8.06 15.77 -29.33
CA GLU A 699 6.63 16.02 -29.19
C GLU A 699 6.33 16.65 -27.82
N THR A 700 5.31 17.51 -27.75
CA THR A 700 4.83 18.10 -26.49
C THR A 700 3.57 17.38 -26.03
N LEU A 701 3.60 16.83 -24.82
CA LEU A 701 2.50 16.11 -24.20
C LEU A 701 2.01 16.86 -22.96
N GLU A 702 0.70 16.89 -22.76
CA GLU A 702 0.06 17.52 -21.61
C GLU A 702 -0.62 16.41 -20.80
N VAL A 703 -0.07 16.06 -19.64
CA VAL A 703 -0.46 14.91 -18.81
C VAL A 703 -1.37 15.36 -17.69
N THR A 704 -2.66 15.02 -17.78
CA THR A 704 -3.68 15.42 -16.78
C THR A 704 -3.48 14.70 -15.45
N ILE A 705 -3.58 15.48 -14.36
CA ILE A 705 -3.33 15.09 -12.97
C ILE A 705 -4.64 15.11 -12.15
N ALA A 706 -5.11 13.96 -11.68
CA ALA A 706 -6.43 13.86 -11.04
C ALA A 706 -6.47 14.27 -9.54
N GLN A 707 -5.41 13.95 -8.79
CA GLN A 707 -5.25 14.22 -7.34
C GLN A 707 -3.90 14.90 -7.03
N SER A 708 -3.63 15.30 -5.78
CA SER A 708 -2.43 16.07 -5.42
C SER A 708 -1.12 15.27 -5.34
N SER A 709 -1.17 13.94 -5.24
CA SER A 709 0.01 13.08 -5.31
C SER A 709 -0.39 11.70 -5.84
N GLY A 710 0.50 11.06 -6.60
CA GLY A 710 0.18 9.79 -7.23
C GLY A 710 1.12 9.45 -8.39
N ILE A 711 0.60 8.67 -9.32
CA ILE A 711 1.30 8.22 -10.52
C ILE A 711 0.27 8.11 -11.66
N THR A 712 0.69 8.38 -12.90
CA THR A 712 -0.21 8.36 -14.06
C THR A 712 0.54 8.01 -15.34
N ALA A 713 -0.13 7.35 -16.29
CA ALA A 713 0.46 7.05 -17.59
C ALA A 713 0.74 8.34 -18.40
N ILE A 714 1.95 8.43 -18.98
CA ILE A 714 2.35 9.50 -19.92
C ILE A 714 1.81 9.22 -21.34
N GLY A 715 1.41 7.98 -21.62
CA GLY A 715 0.91 7.57 -22.94
C GLY A 715 1.99 7.33 -23.99
N ARG A 716 3.26 7.19 -23.57
CA ARG A 716 4.38 6.73 -24.39
C ARG A 716 5.10 5.55 -23.73
N GLY A 717 5.79 4.74 -24.51
CA GLY A 717 6.53 3.57 -24.05
C GLY A 717 8.04 3.77 -24.20
N ALA A 718 8.81 3.32 -23.21
CA ALA A 718 10.24 3.13 -23.36
C ALA A 718 10.48 1.82 -24.12
N ILE A 719 11.26 1.90 -25.21
CA ILE A 719 11.68 0.72 -25.97
C ILE A 719 12.99 0.20 -25.35
N PRO A 720 13.15 -1.13 -25.13
CA PRO A 720 14.35 -1.66 -24.51
C PRO A 720 15.63 -1.21 -25.26
N GLY A 721 16.58 -0.64 -24.52
CA GLY A 721 17.87 -0.18 -25.05
C GLY A 721 17.85 1.11 -25.88
N LYS A 722 16.71 1.82 -25.98
CA LYS A 722 16.62 3.12 -26.70
C LYS A 722 16.37 4.27 -25.73
N PRO A 723 17.18 5.35 -25.74
CA PRO A 723 17.01 6.45 -24.81
C PRO A 723 15.77 7.28 -25.10
N VAL A 724 15.02 7.56 -24.04
CA VAL A 724 14.02 8.61 -23.94
C VAL A 724 14.70 9.86 -23.40
N TYR A 725 14.40 11.02 -23.99
CA TYR A 725 14.78 12.32 -23.47
C TYR A 725 13.51 13.10 -23.15
N ILE A 726 13.46 13.71 -21.97
CA ILE A 726 12.26 14.31 -21.39
C ILE A 726 12.60 15.62 -20.68
N GLU A 727 11.84 16.67 -20.95
CA GLU A 727 11.95 17.98 -20.32
C GLU A 727 10.60 18.38 -19.70
N VAL A 728 10.63 18.96 -18.50
CA VAL A 728 9.46 19.57 -17.87
C VAL A 728 9.29 20.98 -18.45
N VAL A 729 8.20 21.21 -19.17
CA VAL A 729 7.84 22.50 -19.78
C VAL A 729 6.90 23.29 -18.86
N ASN A 730 6.06 22.58 -18.10
CA ASN A 730 5.23 23.14 -17.04
C ASN A 730 4.99 22.04 -15.99
N ASP A 731 5.22 22.34 -14.72
CA ASP A 731 5.13 21.39 -13.61
C ASP A 731 3.71 21.21 -13.02
N GLY A 732 2.72 21.98 -13.49
CA GLY A 732 1.37 21.99 -12.91
C GLY A 732 1.32 22.42 -11.43
N GLY A 733 2.38 23.06 -10.93
CA GLY A 733 2.57 23.40 -9.52
C GLY A 733 2.95 22.22 -8.62
N THR A 734 3.55 21.15 -9.15
CA THR A 734 4.06 20.01 -8.35
C THR A 734 5.32 20.37 -7.56
N SER A 735 5.52 19.74 -6.40
CA SER A 735 6.77 19.82 -5.64
C SER A 735 7.82 18.78 -6.05
N GLU A 736 7.45 17.79 -6.86
CA GLU A 736 8.28 16.64 -7.23
C GLU A 736 7.72 15.99 -8.50
N LEU A 737 8.59 15.69 -9.47
CA LEU A 737 8.27 14.88 -10.65
C LEU A 737 9.33 13.79 -10.84
N ASN A 738 8.90 12.55 -11.03
CA ASN A 738 9.76 11.42 -11.38
C ASN A 738 9.22 10.67 -12.59
N LEU A 739 10.12 10.15 -13.42
CA LEU A 739 9.81 9.19 -14.46
C LEU A 739 10.07 7.77 -13.94
N GLN A 740 9.19 6.82 -14.30
CA GLN A 740 9.48 5.38 -14.17
C GLN A 740 8.83 4.57 -15.29
N THR A 741 9.27 3.33 -15.52
CA THR A 741 8.51 2.36 -16.32
C THR A 741 7.57 1.52 -15.47
N SER A 742 6.30 1.40 -15.90
CA SER A 742 5.22 0.63 -15.26
C SER A 742 4.82 1.07 -13.84
N TYR A 743 3.66 0.61 -13.38
CA TYR A 743 3.24 0.75 -11.97
C TYR A 743 2.64 -0.57 -11.48
N VAL A 744 3.49 -1.47 -11.00
CA VAL A 744 3.13 -2.84 -10.57
C VAL A 744 3.53 -3.07 -9.12
N ARG A 745 2.73 -3.84 -8.37
CA ARG A 745 3.08 -4.25 -6.98
C ARG A 745 3.82 -5.59 -6.93
N ALA A 746 3.64 -6.43 -7.95
CA ALA A 746 4.19 -7.77 -8.02
C ALA A 746 4.73 -8.07 -9.43
N TYR A 747 5.91 -8.68 -9.45
CA TYR A 747 6.66 -9.09 -10.65
C TYR A 747 7.09 -10.58 -10.56
N GLY A 748 6.65 -11.30 -9.52
CA GLY A 748 7.14 -12.64 -9.17
C GLY A 748 8.49 -12.57 -8.45
N ASN A 749 9.15 -13.72 -8.26
CA ASN A 749 10.50 -13.76 -7.70
C ASN A 749 11.24 -15.00 -8.24
N PRO A 750 12.32 -14.85 -9.02
CA PRO A 750 12.98 -15.98 -9.67
C PRO A 750 13.63 -16.98 -8.70
N LEU A 751 13.74 -16.68 -7.40
CA LEU A 751 14.17 -17.63 -6.35
C LEU A 751 13.03 -18.54 -5.86
N THR A 752 11.78 -18.10 -5.91
CA THR A 752 10.61 -18.81 -5.33
C THR A 752 9.54 -19.19 -6.35
N ASP A 753 9.57 -18.60 -7.55
CA ASP A 753 8.78 -19.01 -8.70
C ASP A 753 9.01 -20.50 -9.04
N ASN A 754 7.99 -21.13 -9.62
CA ASN A 754 7.99 -22.55 -9.97
C ASN A 754 9.17 -22.91 -10.90
N GLU A 755 10.11 -23.71 -10.38
CA GLU A 755 11.34 -24.13 -11.05
C GLU A 755 11.08 -24.73 -12.44
N ASN A 756 9.99 -25.47 -12.63
CA ASN A 756 9.63 -26.08 -13.91
C ASN A 756 9.30 -25.07 -15.03
N GLN A 757 9.25 -23.78 -14.72
CA GLN A 757 9.02 -22.69 -15.67
C GLN A 757 10.27 -21.79 -15.85
N GLY A 758 11.39 -22.11 -15.18
CA GLY A 758 12.65 -21.37 -15.24
C GLY A 758 12.56 -19.91 -14.78
N TYR A 759 13.63 -19.17 -15.06
CA TYR A 759 13.74 -17.72 -14.84
C TYR A 759 12.88 -16.97 -15.90
N LYS A 760 11.57 -16.88 -15.66
CA LYS A 760 10.53 -16.49 -16.67
C LYS A 760 10.71 -15.12 -17.35
N ARG A 761 11.34 -14.15 -16.69
CA ARG A 761 11.32 -12.71 -16.99
C ARG A 761 12.43 -12.02 -16.16
N PRO A 762 12.81 -10.75 -16.41
CA PRO A 762 13.70 -10.02 -15.51
C PRO A 762 13.15 -9.97 -14.08
N ARG A 763 14.02 -10.05 -13.07
CA ARG A 763 13.63 -10.07 -11.64
C ARG A 763 12.70 -8.91 -11.29
N GLU A 764 13.11 -7.67 -11.62
CA GLU A 764 12.39 -6.43 -11.33
C GLU A 764 12.40 -5.55 -12.59
N PRO A 765 11.42 -5.73 -13.51
CA PRO A 765 11.45 -5.11 -14.83
C PRO A 765 10.94 -3.66 -14.86
N GLN A 766 10.17 -3.24 -13.85
CA GLN A 766 9.83 -1.83 -13.62
C GLN A 766 11.06 -1.05 -13.16
N SER A 767 11.25 0.19 -13.63
CA SER A 767 12.33 1.04 -13.13
C SER A 767 12.01 1.61 -11.75
N PHE A 768 13.07 2.02 -11.04
CA PHE A 768 12.94 2.93 -9.91
C PHE A 768 12.38 4.30 -10.40
N PRO A 769 11.75 5.10 -9.52
CA PRO A 769 11.46 6.50 -9.82
C PRO A 769 12.77 7.27 -9.98
N ILE A 770 12.95 7.89 -11.15
CA ILE A 770 14.08 8.75 -11.49
C ILE A 770 13.57 10.20 -11.47
N PRO A 771 14.10 11.09 -10.60
CA PRO A 771 13.72 12.50 -10.59
C PRO A 771 13.95 13.16 -11.95
N LEU A 772 12.99 13.96 -12.40
CA LEU A 772 13.17 14.85 -13.55
C LEU A 772 13.91 16.11 -13.09
N ALA A 773 14.73 16.67 -13.98
CA ALA A 773 15.38 17.95 -13.74
C ALA A 773 14.37 19.11 -13.81
N ASP A 774 14.51 20.08 -12.91
CA ASP A 774 13.70 21.32 -12.86
C ASP A 774 13.86 22.19 -14.12
N SER A 775 14.90 21.94 -14.93
CA SER A 775 15.10 22.56 -16.23
C SER A 775 15.98 21.69 -17.14
N GLY A 776 15.71 21.74 -18.46
CA GLY A 776 16.45 21.00 -19.49
C GLY A 776 16.03 19.53 -19.65
N GLU A 777 16.66 18.85 -20.61
CA GLU A 777 16.38 17.44 -20.90
C GLU A 777 17.05 16.50 -19.90
N SER A 778 16.23 15.72 -19.20
CA SER A 778 16.65 14.50 -18.50
C SER A 778 16.72 13.33 -19.49
N VAL A 779 17.70 12.44 -19.34
CA VAL A 779 17.86 11.23 -20.19
C VAL A 779 17.52 9.97 -19.40
N PHE A 780 16.76 9.07 -20.01
CA PHE A 780 16.31 7.81 -19.42
C PHE A 780 16.41 6.66 -20.43
N VAL A 781 17.05 5.56 -20.06
CA VAL A 781 17.06 4.31 -20.83
C VAL A 781 16.77 3.13 -19.92
N THR A 782 16.18 2.06 -20.46
CA THR A 782 15.89 0.83 -19.70
C THR A 782 16.28 -0.41 -20.50
N PRO A 783 16.91 -1.42 -19.89
CA PRO A 783 17.19 -2.69 -20.55
C PRO A 783 15.93 -3.58 -20.70
N PHE A 784 14.80 -3.17 -20.11
CA PHE A 784 13.56 -3.96 -20.08
C PHE A 784 12.39 -3.33 -20.83
N GLY A 785 12.40 -2.00 -21.03
CA GLY A 785 11.28 -1.26 -21.62
C GLY A 785 10.12 -1.04 -20.64
N GLY A 786 8.98 -0.59 -21.17
CA GLY A 786 7.70 -0.53 -20.44
C GLY A 786 6.93 0.78 -20.64
N PRO A 787 5.62 0.82 -20.27
CA PRO A 787 4.84 2.06 -20.22
C PRO A 787 5.54 3.14 -19.40
N LEU A 788 5.70 4.35 -19.94
CA LEU A 788 6.23 5.49 -19.17
C LEU A 788 5.15 6.04 -18.25
N MET A 789 5.51 6.18 -16.97
CA MET A 789 4.67 6.69 -15.90
C MET A 789 5.29 7.95 -15.29
N LEU A 790 4.46 8.95 -15.04
CA LEU A 790 4.81 10.15 -14.30
C LEU A 790 4.37 9.97 -12.84
N ARG A 791 5.30 9.91 -11.90
CA ARG A 791 5.04 9.93 -10.45
C ARG A 791 5.24 11.35 -9.94
N TYR A 792 4.27 11.88 -9.21
CA TYR A 792 4.20 13.31 -8.86
C TYR A 792 3.75 13.54 -7.40
N SER A 793 4.21 14.63 -6.79
CA SER A 793 3.73 15.09 -5.48
C SER A 793 3.50 16.60 -5.42
N GLY A 794 2.74 17.06 -4.41
CA GLY A 794 2.41 18.48 -4.21
C GLY A 794 1.47 19.13 -5.24
N ALA A 795 0.99 18.40 -6.24
CA ALA A 795 0.22 18.94 -7.36
C ALA A 795 -1.10 19.61 -6.94
N THR A 796 -1.54 20.61 -7.70
CA THR A 796 -2.95 21.03 -7.65
C THR A 796 -3.80 20.04 -8.44
N ALA A 797 -4.65 19.30 -7.73
CA ALA A 797 -5.55 18.31 -8.34
C ALA A 797 -6.38 18.93 -9.47
N GLY A 798 -6.40 18.33 -10.65
CA GLY A 798 -7.13 18.79 -11.85
C GLY A 798 -6.36 19.76 -12.75
N GLN A 799 -5.09 20.05 -12.46
CA GLN A 799 -4.16 20.63 -13.41
C GLN A 799 -3.57 19.55 -14.33
N SER A 800 -2.65 19.95 -15.20
CA SER A 800 -1.83 19.05 -16.01
C SER A 800 -0.35 19.44 -15.92
N VAL A 801 0.53 18.45 -16.12
CA VAL A 801 1.97 18.65 -16.31
C VAL A 801 2.26 18.67 -17.81
N THR A 802 3.00 19.65 -18.31
CA THR A 802 3.43 19.69 -19.72
C THR A 802 4.85 19.17 -19.83
N LEU A 803 5.03 18.12 -20.62
CA LEU A 803 6.30 17.45 -20.89
C LEU A 803 6.66 17.62 -22.37
N ARG A 804 7.96 17.76 -22.67
CA ARG A 804 8.49 17.63 -24.03
C ARG A 804 9.35 16.38 -24.10
N ILE A 805 9.06 15.48 -25.03
CA ILE A 805 9.64 14.12 -25.07
C ILE A 805 10.10 13.73 -26.48
N ARG A 806 11.20 13.00 -26.57
CA ARG A 806 11.72 12.35 -27.78
C ARG A 806 12.37 11.00 -27.43
N GLY A 807 12.54 10.12 -28.40
CA GLY A 807 13.14 8.79 -28.19
C GLY A 807 12.19 7.77 -27.53
N ALA A 808 10.92 8.11 -27.36
CA ALA A 808 9.87 7.21 -26.91
C ALA A 808 9.01 6.71 -28.09
N ALA A 809 8.17 5.70 -27.85
CA ALA A 809 7.25 5.16 -28.85
C ALA A 809 5.77 5.31 -28.45
N LYS A 810 4.89 5.39 -29.45
CA LYS A 810 3.47 5.05 -29.29
C LYS A 810 3.28 3.54 -29.21
N TYR A 811 2.23 3.09 -28.51
CA TYR A 811 1.88 1.68 -28.32
C TYR A 811 0.36 1.54 -28.15
N ALA A 812 -0.13 0.39 -27.69
CA ALA A 812 -1.53 0.13 -27.35
C ALA A 812 -2.01 0.93 -26.12
N HIS A 813 -2.07 2.26 -26.26
CA HIS A 813 -2.47 3.22 -25.24
C HIS A 813 -3.73 3.98 -25.63
N PHE A 814 -4.69 4.09 -24.71
CA PHE A 814 -5.92 4.87 -24.86
C PHE A 814 -6.02 5.87 -23.71
N ASP A 815 -6.34 7.15 -23.99
CA ASP A 815 -6.51 8.18 -22.95
C ASP A 815 -7.85 8.91 -23.10
N PHE A 816 -8.82 8.51 -22.27
CA PHE A 816 -10.14 9.11 -22.18
C PHE A 816 -10.25 10.16 -21.05
N THR A 817 -9.13 10.65 -20.50
CA THR A 817 -9.12 11.93 -19.76
C THR A 817 -9.23 13.14 -20.69
N LYS A 818 -9.08 12.92 -22.00
CA LYS A 818 -9.22 13.91 -23.07
C LYS A 818 -10.08 13.34 -24.22
N PRO A 819 -10.57 14.18 -25.14
CA PRO A 819 -11.18 13.69 -26.37
C PRO A 819 -10.12 12.99 -27.24
N GLN A 820 -10.30 11.69 -27.48
CA GLN A 820 -9.53 10.97 -28.50
C GLN A 820 -10.21 11.12 -29.87
N THR A 821 -9.42 11.16 -30.95
CA THR A 821 -9.96 11.01 -32.30
C THR A 821 -10.15 9.52 -32.65
N GLU A 822 -10.99 9.24 -33.64
CA GLU A 822 -11.13 7.89 -34.21
C GLU A 822 -9.77 7.35 -34.72
N ALA A 823 -8.89 8.22 -35.20
CA ALA A 823 -7.55 7.84 -35.66
C ALA A 823 -6.62 7.41 -34.52
N ASP A 824 -6.66 8.09 -33.36
CA ASP A 824 -5.90 7.69 -32.16
C ASP A 824 -6.35 6.32 -31.65
N ILE A 825 -7.66 6.09 -31.63
CA ILE A 825 -8.25 4.80 -31.24
C ILE A 825 -7.83 3.71 -32.23
N ALA A 826 -7.92 3.96 -33.55
CA ALA A 826 -7.52 3.01 -34.58
C ALA A 826 -6.01 2.67 -34.52
N GLU A 827 -5.15 3.65 -34.25
CA GLU A 827 -3.70 3.44 -34.06
C GLU A 827 -3.41 2.56 -32.82
N ALA A 828 -4.08 2.83 -31.70
CA ALA A 828 -3.95 2.04 -30.47
C ALA A 828 -4.48 0.61 -30.63
N VAL A 829 -5.61 0.41 -31.34
CA VAL A 829 -6.15 -0.91 -31.72
C VAL A 829 -5.19 -1.64 -32.65
N ALA A 830 -4.60 -0.96 -33.64
CA ALA A 830 -3.60 -1.56 -34.52
C ALA A 830 -2.35 -2.00 -33.75
N ALA A 831 -1.86 -1.19 -32.80
CA ALA A 831 -0.75 -1.56 -31.93
C ALA A 831 -1.07 -2.76 -31.02
N LEU A 832 -2.28 -2.81 -30.45
CA LEU A 832 -2.75 -3.94 -29.66
C LEU A 832 -2.78 -5.23 -30.50
N ASN A 833 -3.31 -5.15 -31.72
CA ASN A 833 -3.40 -6.27 -32.64
C ASN A 833 -2.00 -6.79 -33.04
N ARG A 834 -1.05 -5.90 -33.38
CA ARG A 834 0.35 -6.30 -33.60
C ARG A 834 0.96 -6.96 -32.36
N GLY A 835 0.73 -6.40 -31.17
CA GLY A 835 1.29 -6.92 -29.91
C GLY A 835 2.82 -6.88 -29.87
N ASP A 836 3.42 -5.94 -30.61
CA ASP A 836 4.86 -5.71 -30.70
C ASP A 836 5.43 -5.09 -29.41
N PHE A 837 4.66 -4.23 -28.75
CA PHE A 837 4.93 -3.74 -27.40
C PHE A 837 4.24 -4.63 -26.37
N GLY A 838 4.92 -5.00 -25.28
CA GLY A 838 4.45 -6.02 -24.32
C GLY A 838 3.21 -5.67 -23.50
N TRP A 839 2.78 -4.40 -23.50
CA TRP A 839 1.74 -3.87 -22.62
C TRP A 839 0.64 -3.13 -23.38
N GLN A 840 -0.59 -3.26 -22.89
CA GLN A 840 -1.74 -2.43 -23.21
C GLN A 840 -2.04 -1.56 -21.99
N THR A 841 -2.27 -0.27 -22.18
CA THR A 841 -2.72 0.61 -21.09
C THR A 841 -3.92 1.46 -21.50
N SER A 842 -4.75 1.80 -20.54
CA SER A 842 -5.87 2.72 -20.73
C SER A 842 -5.96 3.69 -19.57
N LYS A 843 -6.16 4.96 -19.85
CA LYS A 843 -6.33 6.03 -18.89
C LYS A 843 -7.75 6.60 -19.02
N PHE A 844 -8.41 6.78 -17.89
CA PHE A 844 -9.79 7.23 -17.77
C PHE A 844 -9.87 8.30 -16.68
N VAL A 845 -10.92 9.10 -16.68
CA VAL A 845 -11.22 9.96 -15.52
C VAL A 845 -11.50 9.06 -14.31
N GLY A 846 -10.66 9.11 -13.29
CA GLY A 846 -10.79 8.29 -12.07
C GLY A 846 -10.17 6.90 -12.11
N GLY A 847 -9.54 6.46 -13.21
CA GLY A 847 -8.95 5.12 -13.28
C GLY A 847 -7.94 4.89 -14.38
N GLU A 848 -7.06 3.91 -14.18
CA GLU A 848 -6.04 3.48 -15.15
C GLU A 848 -5.89 1.95 -15.17
N ILE A 849 -5.61 1.38 -16.34
CA ILE A 849 -5.32 -0.05 -16.53
C ILE A 849 -3.92 -0.20 -17.12
N GLN A 850 -3.15 -1.18 -16.66
CA GLN A 850 -1.98 -1.71 -17.34
C GLN A 850 -2.08 -3.24 -17.39
N GLN A 851 -2.10 -3.84 -18.57
CA GLN A 851 -2.13 -5.29 -18.70
C GLN A 851 -1.17 -5.73 -19.79
N THR A 852 -0.48 -6.86 -19.58
CA THR A 852 0.37 -7.41 -20.65
C THR A 852 -0.51 -7.81 -21.84
N ILE A 853 0.02 -7.73 -23.06
CA ILE A 853 -0.75 -8.01 -24.28
C ILE A 853 -1.36 -9.43 -24.28
N GLY A 854 -0.73 -10.40 -23.61
CA GLY A 854 -1.31 -11.73 -23.40
C GLY A 854 -2.65 -11.69 -22.66
N TYR A 855 -2.71 -11.02 -21.50
CA TYR A 855 -3.96 -10.86 -20.74
C TYR A 855 -4.95 -9.91 -21.43
N ALA A 856 -4.47 -8.86 -22.11
CA ALA A 856 -5.34 -7.97 -22.90
C ALA A 856 -6.07 -8.74 -24.00
N LYS A 857 -5.33 -9.51 -24.80
CA LYS A 857 -5.91 -10.36 -25.86
C LYS A 857 -6.77 -11.48 -25.30
N GLN A 858 -6.44 -12.04 -24.13
CA GLN A 858 -7.30 -13.02 -23.44
C GLN A 858 -8.66 -12.41 -23.03
N ALA A 859 -8.68 -11.18 -22.52
CA ALA A 859 -9.91 -10.51 -22.10
C ALA A 859 -10.76 -10.01 -23.28
N ILE A 860 -10.13 -9.64 -24.40
CA ILE A 860 -10.82 -9.23 -25.63
C ILE A 860 -11.36 -10.45 -26.41
N GLY A 861 -10.60 -11.55 -26.44
CA GLY A 861 -10.94 -12.75 -27.20
C GLY A 861 -11.08 -12.44 -28.69
N ASN A 862 -12.26 -12.72 -29.24
CA ASN A 862 -12.60 -12.50 -30.65
C ASN A 862 -13.40 -11.20 -30.89
N ALA A 863 -13.58 -10.35 -29.89
CA ALA A 863 -14.27 -9.06 -30.05
C ALA A 863 -13.35 -8.02 -30.71
N ASP A 864 -13.93 -6.97 -31.28
CA ASP A 864 -13.18 -5.76 -31.64
C ASP A 864 -12.60 -5.13 -30.35
N PRO A 865 -11.26 -4.94 -30.26
CA PRO A 865 -10.64 -4.26 -29.13
C PRO A 865 -11.27 -2.89 -28.82
N LYS A 866 -11.78 -2.17 -29.82
CA LYS A 866 -12.49 -0.89 -29.62
C LYS A 866 -13.73 -1.06 -28.75
N VAL A 867 -14.58 -2.05 -29.02
CA VAL A 867 -15.81 -2.32 -28.27
C VAL A 867 -15.48 -2.68 -26.80
N VAL A 868 -14.42 -3.45 -26.59
CA VAL A 868 -14.00 -3.84 -25.23
C VAL A 868 -13.44 -2.64 -24.46
N ILE A 869 -12.62 -1.80 -25.10
CA ILE A 869 -12.02 -0.61 -24.44
C ILE A 869 -13.06 0.50 -24.22
N VAL A 870 -13.91 0.79 -25.21
CA VAL A 870 -14.83 1.94 -25.21
C VAL A 870 -16.18 1.60 -24.57
N ASP A 871 -16.84 0.51 -24.96
CA ASP A 871 -18.22 0.24 -24.52
C ASP A 871 -18.26 -0.58 -23.22
N GLN A 872 -17.31 -1.50 -23.06
CA GLN A 872 -17.23 -2.38 -21.89
C GLN A 872 -16.38 -1.76 -20.76
N ILE A 873 -15.13 -1.39 -21.01
CA ILE A 873 -14.24 -0.85 -19.96
C ILE A 873 -14.60 0.60 -19.64
N LYS A 874 -14.49 1.55 -20.59
CA LYS A 874 -14.90 2.93 -20.30
C LYS A 874 -16.41 2.98 -20.00
N GLY A 875 -17.22 2.50 -20.95
CA GLY A 875 -18.66 2.63 -20.95
C GLY A 875 -19.35 1.86 -19.82
N SER A 876 -18.95 0.61 -19.53
CA SER A 876 -19.67 -0.23 -18.55
C SER A 876 -18.99 -0.30 -17.19
N LEU A 877 -17.65 -0.26 -17.07
CA LEU A 877 -16.96 -0.22 -15.77
C LEU A 877 -16.88 1.20 -15.20
N PHE A 878 -16.20 2.13 -15.87
CA PHE A 878 -15.95 3.47 -15.30
C PHE A 878 -17.17 4.40 -15.36
N ASP A 879 -17.77 4.60 -16.53
CA ASP A 879 -18.86 5.57 -16.71
C ASP A 879 -20.08 5.17 -15.84
N SER A 880 -20.44 3.89 -15.77
CA SER A 880 -21.53 3.40 -14.88
C SER A 880 -21.32 3.78 -13.41
N ASN A 881 -20.10 3.55 -12.90
CA ASN A 881 -19.75 3.86 -11.51
C ASN A 881 -19.79 5.39 -11.28
N HIS A 882 -19.32 6.18 -12.26
CA HIS A 882 -19.31 7.63 -12.16
C HIS A 882 -20.71 8.27 -12.26
N ILE A 883 -21.62 7.67 -13.04
CA ILE A 883 -23.03 8.07 -13.06
C ILE A 883 -23.68 7.75 -11.71
N ALA A 884 -23.55 6.52 -11.21
CA ALA A 884 -24.11 6.11 -9.91
C ALA A 884 -23.61 6.97 -8.73
N ASN A 885 -22.34 7.36 -8.76
CA ASN A 885 -21.75 8.28 -7.78
C ASN A 885 -21.98 9.77 -8.09
N GLY A 886 -22.65 10.11 -9.18
CA GLY A 886 -22.99 11.48 -9.56
C GLY A 886 -21.80 12.42 -9.69
N TYR A 887 -20.67 11.95 -10.23
CA TYR A 887 -19.51 12.79 -10.46
C TYR A 887 -19.75 13.76 -11.63
N ASN A 888 -19.18 14.97 -11.57
CA ASN A 888 -19.42 16.03 -12.55
C ASN A 888 -18.72 15.85 -13.91
N ASN A 889 -17.97 14.75 -14.09
CA ASN A 889 -17.49 14.32 -15.41
C ASN A 889 -18.53 13.51 -16.20
N MET A 890 -19.69 13.21 -15.60
CA MET A 890 -20.82 12.53 -16.26
C MET A 890 -22.00 13.49 -16.46
N PRO A 891 -22.79 13.33 -17.53
CA PRO A 891 -24.01 14.11 -17.74
C PRO A 891 -25.06 13.77 -16.66
N MET A 892 -25.81 14.78 -16.22
CA MET A 892 -26.98 14.58 -15.36
C MET A 892 -28.21 14.31 -16.21
N SER A 893 -29.12 13.44 -15.74
CA SER A 893 -30.44 13.28 -16.32
C SER A 893 -31.33 14.51 -16.08
N ASN A 894 -32.46 14.58 -16.78
CA ASN A 894 -33.47 15.62 -16.56
C ASN A 894 -34.10 15.54 -15.16
N ASN A 895 -34.22 14.35 -14.57
CA ASN A 895 -34.71 14.17 -13.20
C ASN A 895 -33.71 14.73 -12.18
N VAL A 896 -32.43 14.35 -12.32
CA VAL A 896 -31.35 14.79 -11.43
C VAL A 896 -31.19 16.30 -11.50
N SER A 897 -31.09 16.89 -12.70
CA SER A 897 -30.92 18.34 -12.87
C SER A 897 -32.11 19.12 -12.31
N THR A 898 -33.34 18.69 -12.60
CA THR A 898 -34.57 19.28 -12.05
C THR A 898 -34.60 19.26 -10.53
N LEU A 899 -34.28 18.13 -9.90
CA LEU A 899 -34.29 18.00 -8.44
C LEU A 899 -33.16 18.77 -7.78
N CYS A 900 -31.98 18.83 -8.39
CA CYS A 900 -30.89 19.70 -7.94
C CYS A 900 -31.30 21.19 -7.92
N SER A 901 -31.98 21.67 -8.98
CA SER A 901 -32.53 23.02 -9.01
C SER A 901 -33.62 23.24 -7.94
N GLN A 902 -34.60 22.33 -7.83
CA GLN A 902 -35.66 22.40 -6.80
C GLN A 902 -35.10 22.40 -5.37
N PHE A 903 -34.00 21.68 -5.11
CA PHE A 903 -33.37 21.60 -3.81
C PHE A 903 -32.34 22.72 -3.56
N SER A 904 -32.05 23.57 -4.55
CA SER A 904 -30.99 24.59 -4.52
C SER A 904 -29.60 24.02 -4.18
N TRP A 905 -29.33 22.82 -4.71
CA TRP A 905 -28.07 22.09 -4.58
C TRP A 905 -27.11 22.46 -5.72
N ASP A 906 -25.85 22.78 -5.40
CA ASP A 906 -24.78 22.81 -6.40
C ASP A 906 -24.44 21.37 -6.79
N CYS A 907 -24.99 20.91 -7.92
CA CYS A 907 -24.77 19.55 -8.41
C CYS A 907 -23.68 19.43 -9.50
N THR A 908 -23.04 20.54 -9.89
CA THR A 908 -22.06 20.59 -11.00
C THR A 908 -20.67 21.05 -10.56
N GLY A 909 -20.55 21.77 -9.44
CA GLY A 909 -19.31 22.33 -8.94
C GLY A 909 -18.24 21.29 -8.55
N PRO A 910 -17.01 21.76 -8.24
CA PRO A 910 -15.84 20.91 -8.03
C PRO A 910 -15.96 19.96 -6.82
N ILE A 911 -16.92 20.21 -5.92
CA ILE A 911 -17.33 19.32 -4.83
C ILE A 911 -17.73 17.91 -5.31
N HIS A 912 -18.19 17.78 -6.55
CA HIS A 912 -18.57 16.52 -7.19
C HIS A 912 -17.55 16.01 -8.22
N ARG A 913 -16.29 16.44 -8.17
CA ARG A 913 -15.25 15.82 -9.00
C ARG A 913 -15.13 14.31 -8.78
N ALA A 914 -14.70 13.65 -9.85
CA ALA A 914 -14.24 12.26 -9.84
C ALA A 914 -13.14 12.03 -8.77
N PRO A 915 -12.98 10.77 -8.30
CA PRO A 915 -12.06 10.42 -7.23
C PRO A 915 -10.61 10.33 -7.72
N SER A 916 -9.69 10.05 -6.79
CA SER A 916 -8.30 9.71 -7.11
C SER A 916 -8.22 8.44 -7.96
N VAL A 917 -7.27 8.38 -8.90
CA VAL A 917 -7.12 7.28 -9.86
C VAL A 917 -7.07 5.91 -9.17
N GLN A 918 -7.99 5.02 -9.53
CA GLN A 918 -7.89 3.58 -9.25
C GLN A 918 -7.11 2.89 -10.37
N HIS A 919 -5.94 2.32 -10.04
CA HIS A 919 -5.14 1.54 -10.98
C HIS A 919 -5.54 0.05 -10.98
N PHE A 920 -5.42 -0.62 -12.13
CA PHE A 920 -5.66 -2.05 -12.31
C PHE A 920 -4.53 -2.71 -13.10
N ILE A 921 -4.04 -3.87 -12.66
CA ILE A 921 -2.97 -4.62 -13.34
C ILE A 921 -3.42 -6.02 -13.77
N GLY A 922 -3.37 -6.29 -15.08
CA GLY A 922 -3.59 -7.63 -15.66
C GLY A 922 -2.26 -8.31 -15.99
N TRP A 923 -1.66 -8.95 -14.99
CA TRP A 923 -0.38 -9.66 -15.14
C TRP A 923 -0.12 -10.68 -14.01
N ILE A 924 0.18 -10.17 -12.82
CA ILE A 924 0.58 -10.93 -11.63
C ILE A 924 -0.13 -10.30 -10.44
N ALA A 925 -0.90 -11.09 -9.69
CA ALA A 925 -1.53 -10.63 -8.46
C ALA A 925 -0.51 -10.63 -7.30
N ALA A 926 -0.51 -9.58 -6.48
CA ALA A 926 0.22 -9.54 -5.22
C ALA A 926 -0.34 -10.54 -4.20
N CYS A 927 -1.61 -10.93 -4.34
CA CYS A 927 -2.24 -11.98 -3.54
C CYS A 927 -3.35 -12.73 -4.30
N GLY A 928 -3.55 -14.01 -3.98
CA GLY A 928 -4.69 -14.77 -4.51
C GLY A 928 -4.70 -14.92 -6.04
N TYR A 929 -5.83 -14.58 -6.66
CA TYR A 929 -6.02 -14.57 -8.12
C TYR A 929 -6.30 -13.17 -8.65
N LEU A 930 -7.10 -12.40 -7.92
CA LEU A 930 -7.27 -10.96 -7.97
C LEU A 930 -7.04 -10.45 -6.53
N CYS A 931 -6.31 -9.35 -6.38
CA CYS A 931 -5.94 -8.78 -5.10
C CYS A 931 -6.37 -7.31 -5.02
N SER A 932 -7.00 -6.92 -3.92
CA SER A 932 -7.48 -5.55 -3.71
C SER A 932 -6.36 -4.55 -3.42
N GLY A 933 -6.68 -3.26 -3.49
CA GLY A 933 -5.76 -2.14 -3.25
C GLY A 933 -5.64 -1.20 -4.44
N ASN A 934 -4.59 -0.38 -4.49
CA ASN A 934 -4.33 0.56 -5.59
C ASN A 934 -2.85 0.55 -6.04
N PRO A 935 -2.48 -0.20 -7.10
CA PRO A 935 -3.37 -0.93 -8.00
C PRO A 935 -4.09 -2.10 -7.33
N SER A 936 -5.25 -2.48 -7.88
CA SER A 936 -5.75 -3.86 -7.76
C SER A 936 -5.06 -4.68 -8.85
N ASP A 937 -4.61 -5.89 -8.56
CA ASP A 937 -3.83 -6.69 -9.52
C ASP A 937 -4.25 -8.16 -9.57
N GLY A 938 -4.18 -8.75 -10.77
CA GLY A 938 -4.76 -10.05 -11.07
C GLY A 938 -3.96 -10.88 -12.07
N PHE A 939 -4.07 -12.20 -11.96
CA PHE A 939 -3.69 -13.17 -12.99
C PHE A 939 -4.80 -13.29 -14.06
N SER A 940 -5.33 -12.14 -14.49
CA SER A 940 -6.50 -12.00 -15.36
C SER A 940 -6.44 -10.70 -16.15
N GLY A 941 -6.88 -10.73 -17.41
CA GLY A 941 -7.11 -9.49 -18.16
C GLY A 941 -8.37 -8.75 -17.71
N ILE A 942 -8.37 -7.43 -17.89
CA ILE A 942 -9.49 -6.55 -17.60
C ILE A 942 -10.31 -6.39 -18.89
N GLY A 943 -11.52 -6.93 -18.91
CA GLY A 943 -12.50 -6.81 -20.01
C GLY A 943 -13.73 -5.96 -19.68
N GLY A 944 -13.73 -5.23 -18.55
CA GLY A 944 -14.80 -4.29 -18.16
C GLY A 944 -16.11 -4.91 -17.64
N THR A 945 -16.50 -6.08 -18.15
CA THR A 945 -17.81 -6.72 -17.85
C THR A 945 -17.85 -7.63 -16.62
N GLY A 946 -16.70 -7.89 -15.99
CA GLY A 946 -16.58 -8.83 -14.87
C GLY A 946 -16.80 -8.19 -13.50
N TRP A 947 -17.63 -8.84 -12.67
CA TRP A 947 -17.97 -8.42 -11.30
C TRP A 947 -16.75 -8.04 -10.44
N GLY A 948 -15.64 -8.78 -10.52
CA GLY A 948 -14.44 -8.52 -9.70
C GLY A 948 -13.91 -7.10 -9.85
N HIS A 949 -13.77 -6.61 -11.08
CA HIS A 949 -13.26 -5.25 -11.32
C HIS A 949 -14.28 -4.17 -10.90
N ALA A 950 -15.58 -4.46 -10.97
CA ALA A 950 -16.66 -3.59 -10.47
C ALA A 950 -16.63 -3.45 -8.94
N HIS A 951 -16.42 -4.58 -8.24
CA HIS A 951 -16.28 -4.68 -6.79
C HIS A 951 -15.03 -3.93 -6.28
N GLU A 952 -13.88 -4.15 -6.93
CA GLU A 952 -12.62 -3.48 -6.61
C GLU A 952 -12.68 -1.96 -6.89
N LEU A 953 -13.30 -1.53 -7.99
CA LEU A 953 -13.58 -0.11 -8.22
C LEU A 953 -14.53 0.46 -7.15
N GLY A 954 -15.51 -0.33 -6.71
CA GLY A 954 -16.42 0.04 -5.63
C GLY A 954 -15.71 0.38 -4.32
N HIS A 955 -14.63 -0.32 -3.95
CA HIS A 955 -13.86 0.01 -2.73
C HIS A 955 -13.23 1.41 -2.79
N ASN A 956 -12.88 1.90 -3.98
CA ASN A 956 -12.34 3.24 -4.18
C ASN A 956 -13.43 4.32 -4.10
N THR A 957 -14.62 4.02 -4.64
CA THR A 957 -15.64 5.05 -4.91
C THR A 957 -16.89 5.01 -4.03
N VAL A 958 -17.05 4.01 -3.16
CA VAL A 958 -18.19 3.90 -2.22
C VAL A 958 -18.34 5.15 -1.34
N GLN A 959 -19.58 5.62 -1.17
CA GLN A 959 -19.93 6.81 -0.39
C GLN A 959 -20.58 6.38 0.93
N ARG A 960 -20.45 7.16 2.01
CA ARG A 960 -20.86 6.72 3.38
C ARG A 960 -22.37 6.43 3.51
N VAL A 961 -23.21 7.01 2.65
CA VAL A 961 -24.63 6.63 2.46
C VAL A 961 -24.87 5.14 2.15
N MET A 962 -23.85 4.41 1.69
CA MET A 962 -23.91 2.96 1.41
C MET A 962 -23.35 2.11 2.56
N HIS A 963 -22.55 2.70 3.45
CA HIS A 963 -21.94 2.04 4.61
C HIS A 963 -22.87 2.11 5.82
N ILE A 964 -23.68 1.08 6.04
CA ILE A 964 -24.75 1.07 7.04
C ILE A 964 -24.40 0.11 8.18
N THR A 965 -24.18 0.66 9.38
CA THR A 965 -23.76 -0.08 10.57
C THR A 965 -24.58 0.27 11.80
N PHE A 966 -24.83 -0.74 12.63
CA PHE A 966 -25.38 -0.64 13.98
C PHE A 966 -24.50 -1.47 14.92
N ASN A 967 -23.89 -0.85 15.93
CA ASN A 967 -23.01 -1.51 16.90
C ASN A 967 -21.90 -2.41 16.27
N GLY A 968 -21.36 -2.00 15.11
CA GLY A 968 -20.29 -2.72 14.40
C GLY A 968 -20.74 -3.88 13.52
N LYS A 969 -22.05 -4.03 13.32
CA LYS A 969 -22.63 -5.00 12.39
C LYS A 969 -23.43 -4.27 11.31
N GLY A 970 -23.39 -4.78 10.09
CA GLY A 970 -24.13 -4.22 8.96
C GLY A 970 -23.35 -4.31 7.66
N CYS A 971 -23.73 -3.52 6.66
CA CYS A 971 -23.17 -3.55 5.33
C CYS A 971 -21.91 -2.69 5.27
N VAL A 972 -20.75 -3.35 5.29
CA VAL A 972 -19.41 -2.74 5.34
C VAL A 972 -18.43 -3.45 4.41
N VAL A 973 -17.45 -2.72 3.89
CA VAL A 973 -16.23 -3.14 3.15
C VAL A 973 -16.50 -4.01 1.92
N GLU A 974 -16.94 -5.24 2.15
CA GLU A 974 -17.30 -6.27 1.16
C GLU A 974 -18.78 -6.20 0.74
N CYS A 975 -19.60 -5.43 1.46
CA CYS A 975 -21.04 -5.30 1.21
C CYS A 975 -21.41 -3.95 0.58
N ASP A 976 -20.80 -2.86 1.05
CA ASP A 976 -21.14 -1.48 0.66
C ASP A 976 -20.63 -1.14 -0.75
N ASN A 977 -19.39 -1.51 -1.06
CA ASN A 977 -18.82 -1.45 -2.42
C ASN A 977 -19.66 -2.21 -3.45
N ASN A 978 -20.24 -3.34 -3.04
CA ASN A 978 -21.04 -4.21 -3.87
C ASN A 978 -22.42 -3.63 -4.20
N ILE A 979 -22.86 -2.54 -3.56
CA ILE A 979 -24.03 -1.77 -4.00
C ILE A 979 -23.70 -1.08 -5.33
N LEU A 980 -22.54 -0.42 -5.44
CA LEU A 980 -22.06 0.16 -6.72
C LEU A 980 -21.84 -0.90 -7.80
N ALA A 981 -21.22 -2.04 -7.45
CA ALA A 981 -21.06 -3.15 -8.39
C ALA A 981 -22.42 -3.69 -8.89
N SER A 982 -23.43 -3.79 -8.01
CA SER A 982 -24.79 -4.20 -8.39
C SER A 982 -25.46 -3.19 -9.34
N ILE A 983 -25.30 -1.89 -9.10
CA ILE A 983 -25.82 -0.82 -9.97
C ILE A 983 -25.14 -0.88 -11.36
N GLN A 984 -23.82 -1.10 -11.38
CA GLN A 984 -23.05 -1.26 -12.61
C GLN A 984 -23.57 -2.43 -13.45
N MET A 985 -23.81 -3.59 -12.84
CA MET A 985 -24.37 -4.76 -13.52
C MET A 985 -25.79 -4.53 -14.04
N MET A 986 -26.63 -3.78 -13.32
CA MET A 986 -27.96 -3.38 -13.79
C MET A 986 -27.89 -2.50 -15.04
N ARG A 987 -26.98 -1.50 -15.07
CA ARG A 987 -26.75 -0.68 -16.27
C ARG A 987 -26.20 -1.52 -17.42
N GLN A 988 -25.20 -2.34 -17.16
CA GLN A 988 -24.58 -3.22 -18.17
C GLN A 988 -25.58 -4.18 -18.82
N PHE A 989 -26.46 -4.82 -18.05
CA PHE A 989 -27.53 -5.67 -18.59
C PHE A 989 -28.44 -4.86 -19.52
N LYS A 990 -28.85 -3.66 -19.10
CA LYS A 990 -29.72 -2.76 -19.86
C LYS A 990 -29.06 -2.15 -21.12
N THR A 991 -27.75 -1.90 -21.12
CA THR A 991 -27.05 -1.26 -22.26
C THR A 991 -26.37 -2.24 -23.21
N LEU A 992 -25.90 -3.41 -22.73
CA LEU A 992 -25.16 -4.40 -23.53
C LEU A 992 -25.87 -5.77 -23.63
N GLY A 993 -26.94 -6.02 -22.87
CA GLY A 993 -27.57 -7.34 -22.77
C GLY A 993 -26.75 -8.38 -21.98
N ILE A 994 -25.67 -7.97 -21.31
CA ILE A 994 -24.74 -8.87 -20.63
C ILE A 994 -25.20 -9.10 -19.19
N ASP A 995 -25.85 -10.23 -18.97
CA ASP A 995 -26.40 -10.70 -17.68
C ASP A 995 -25.30 -11.33 -16.80
N THR A 996 -24.58 -10.49 -16.06
CA THR A 996 -23.59 -10.90 -15.04
C THR A 996 -23.84 -10.16 -13.73
N GLY A 997 -23.38 -10.71 -12.61
CA GLY A 997 -23.41 -10.04 -11.29
C GLY A 997 -23.40 -11.02 -10.12
N HIS A 998 -23.32 -10.49 -8.89
CA HIS A 998 -23.64 -11.23 -7.68
C HIS A 998 -25.09 -10.94 -7.28
N ASN A 999 -25.83 -11.98 -6.90
CA ASN A 999 -27.24 -11.88 -6.54
C ASN A 999 -27.48 -10.79 -5.47
N THR A 1000 -28.49 -9.94 -5.69
CA THR A 1000 -29.02 -9.03 -4.66
C THR A 1000 -30.37 -9.60 -4.23
N ASP A 1001 -30.44 -10.03 -2.98
CA ASP A 1001 -31.38 -11.07 -2.54
C ASP A 1001 -32.72 -10.49 -2.05
N TYR A 1002 -33.53 -10.04 -3.00
CA TYR A 1002 -34.89 -9.56 -2.74
C TYR A 1002 -35.81 -10.64 -2.09
N PRO A 1003 -35.78 -11.92 -2.49
CA PRO A 1003 -36.54 -12.96 -1.80
C PRO A 1003 -36.11 -13.15 -0.34
N GLY A 1004 -34.80 -13.22 -0.05
CA GLY A 1004 -34.29 -13.35 1.31
C GLY A 1004 -34.46 -12.11 2.19
N LEU A 1005 -34.52 -10.90 1.60
CA LEU A 1005 -34.95 -9.69 2.30
C LEU A 1005 -36.43 -9.77 2.68
N TYR A 1006 -37.29 -10.20 1.74
CA TYR A 1006 -38.72 -10.36 1.98
C TYR A 1006 -39.00 -11.39 3.09
N GLN A 1007 -38.33 -12.54 3.06
CA GLN A 1007 -38.46 -13.58 4.09
C GLN A 1007 -38.12 -13.06 5.50
N ARG A 1008 -37.15 -12.14 5.63
CA ARG A 1008 -36.81 -11.51 6.93
C ARG A 1008 -37.91 -10.55 7.40
N ILE A 1009 -38.53 -9.79 6.49
CA ILE A 1009 -39.70 -8.95 6.80
C ILE A 1009 -40.88 -9.81 7.28
N VAL A 1010 -41.16 -10.93 6.60
CA VAL A 1010 -42.22 -11.89 7.01
C VAL A 1010 -41.91 -12.48 8.39
N ALA A 1011 -40.68 -12.95 8.63
CA ALA A 1011 -40.27 -13.51 9.91
C ALA A 1011 -40.38 -12.48 11.05
N ASN A 1012 -39.88 -11.25 10.85
CA ASN A 1012 -39.98 -10.18 11.83
C ASN A 1012 -41.44 -9.77 12.12
N ARG A 1013 -42.32 -9.80 11.10
CA ARG A 1013 -43.77 -9.57 11.30
C ARG A 1013 -44.43 -10.67 12.12
N ASN A 1014 -44.00 -11.92 11.95
CA ASN A 1014 -44.50 -13.08 12.69
C ASN A 1014 -43.85 -13.26 14.08
N SER A 1015 -42.90 -12.41 14.47
CA SER A 1015 -42.19 -12.48 15.77
C SER A 1015 -43.07 -12.20 16.99
N GLY A 1016 -44.24 -11.58 16.81
CA GLY A 1016 -45.08 -11.08 17.91
C GLY A 1016 -44.57 -9.80 18.58
N LEU A 1017 -43.40 -9.28 18.19
CA LEU A 1017 -42.81 -8.08 18.76
C LEU A 1017 -43.46 -6.79 18.22
N THR A 1018 -43.38 -5.70 18.98
CA THR A 1018 -43.90 -4.38 18.64
C THR A 1018 -42.88 -3.27 18.95
N GLY A 1019 -43.05 -2.10 18.32
CA GLY A 1019 -42.20 -0.92 18.54
C GLY A 1019 -40.71 -1.20 18.34
N ASP A 1020 -39.86 -0.59 19.18
CA ASP A 1020 -38.41 -0.70 19.09
C ASP A 1020 -37.90 -2.14 19.23
N ALA A 1021 -38.59 -3.00 20.00
CA ALA A 1021 -38.23 -4.41 20.10
C ALA A 1021 -38.35 -5.14 18.75
N LYS A 1022 -39.37 -4.80 17.96
CA LYS A 1022 -39.55 -5.33 16.59
C LYS A 1022 -38.49 -4.79 15.64
N LEU A 1023 -38.18 -3.49 15.73
CA LEU A 1023 -37.14 -2.85 14.92
C LEU A 1023 -35.78 -3.49 15.20
N LEU A 1024 -35.43 -3.72 16.47
CA LEU A 1024 -34.16 -4.31 16.88
C LEU A 1024 -34.02 -5.80 16.54
N ASP A 1025 -35.13 -6.56 16.55
CA ASP A 1025 -35.13 -7.93 15.98
C ASP A 1025 -34.80 -7.90 14.48
N MET A 1026 -35.49 -7.06 13.70
CA MET A 1026 -35.19 -6.91 12.27
C MET A 1026 -33.75 -6.43 12.05
N GLN A 1027 -33.26 -5.53 12.91
CA GLN A 1027 -31.88 -5.02 12.85
C GLN A 1027 -30.87 -6.16 13.07
N ALA A 1028 -31.08 -6.99 14.10
CA ALA A 1028 -30.25 -8.14 14.39
C ALA A 1028 -30.38 -9.28 13.37
N ASN A 1029 -31.47 -9.34 12.60
CA ASN A 1029 -31.74 -10.36 11.58
C ASN A 1029 -31.33 -9.97 10.16
N LEU A 1030 -31.28 -8.67 9.83
CA LEU A 1030 -30.82 -8.16 8.54
C LEU A 1030 -29.37 -7.68 8.58
N TRP A 1031 -29.01 -6.81 9.52
CA TRP A 1031 -27.73 -6.08 9.52
C TRP A 1031 -26.63 -6.83 10.30
N ASP A 1032 -26.43 -8.11 10.01
CA ASP A 1032 -25.30 -8.91 10.51
C ASP A 1032 -24.67 -9.70 9.36
N MET A 1033 -23.39 -9.44 9.05
CA MET A 1033 -22.68 -10.10 7.95
C MET A 1033 -22.63 -11.62 8.08
N ASN A 1034 -22.68 -12.15 9.31
CA ASN A 1034 -22.76 -13.60 9.56
C ASN A 1034 -24.10 -14.21 9.10
N LYS A 1035 -25.13 -13.39 8.87
CA LYS A 1035 -26.45 -13.78 8.34
C LYS A 1035 -26.60 -13.50 6.83
N GLY A 1036 -25.52 -13.12 6.13
CA GLY A 1036 -25.46 -12.90 4.69
C GLY A 1036 -25.68 -11.44 4.25
N GLN A 1037 -24.87 -10.99 3.30
CA GLN A 1037 -24.82 -9.59 2.84
C GLN A 1037 -25.85 -9.23 1.75
N ASP A 1038 -26.25 -10.17 0.91
CA ASP A 1038 -27.05 -9.90 -0.30
C ASP A 1038 -28.44 -9.27 0.00
N PRO A 1039 -29.14 -9.62 1.10
CA PRO A 1039 -30.36 -8.92 1.51
C PRO A 1039 -30.14 -7.49 2.01
N MET A 1040 -28.95 -7.16 2.55
CA MET A 1040 -28.64 -5.80 3.00
C MET A 1040 -28.55 -4.85 1.81
N ARG A 1041 -27.82 -5.26 0.75
CA ARG A 1041 -27.71 -4.48 -0.49
C ARG A 1041 -29.05 -4.20 -1.14
N ALA A 1042 -29.99 -5.14 -1.04
CA ALA A 1042 -31.34 -5.01 -1.59
C ALA A 1042 -32.12 -3.82 -0.99
N VAL A 1043 -31.82 -3.38 0.25
CA VAL A 1043 -32.47 -2.21 0.89
C VAL A 1043 -32.27 -0.94 0.07
N HIS A 1044 -31.04 -0.64 -0.35
CA HIS A 1044 -30.74 0.55 -1.15
C HIS A 1044 -31.45 0.55 -2.50
N PHE A 1045 -31.62 -0.62 -3.13
CA PHE A 1045 -32.43 -0.75 -4.34
C PHE A 1045 -33.92 -0.59 -4.08
N GLN A 1046 -34.45 -1.07 -2.96
CA GLN A 1046 -35.85 -0.80 -2.59
C GLN A 1046 -36.11 0.70 -2.38
N LEU A 1047 -35.16 1.45 -1.82
CA LEU A 1047 -35.24 2.92 -1.76
C LEU A 1047 -35.22 3.54 -3.16
N ALA A 1048 -34.39 3.05 -4.07
CA ALA A 1048 -34.37 3.48 -5.47
C ALA A 1048 -35.69 3.16 -6.21
N PHE A 1049 -36.32 2.02 -5.95
CA PHE A 1049 -37.62 1.66 -6.52
C PHE A 1049 -38.76 2.54 -5.95
N LEU A 1050 -38.67 2.96 -4.69
CA LEU A 1050 -39.59 3.97 -4.12
C LEU A 1050 -39.38 5.36 -4.76
N PHE A 1051 -38.16 5.72 -5.18
CA PHE A 1051 -37.91 6.90 -6.01
C PHE A 1051 -38.58 6.78 -7.39
N SER A 1052 -38.41 5.66 -8.09
CA SER A 1052 -39.12 5.36 -9.34
C SER A 1052 -40.62 5.62 -9.21
N LYS A 1053 -41.25 5.03 -8.19
CA LYS A 1053 -42.70 5.12 -7.98
C LYS A 1053 -43.19 6.51 -7.57
N TYR A 1054 -42.56 7.13 -6.58
CA TYR A 1054 -43.09 8.36 -5.97
C TYR A 1054 -42.50 9.66 -6.52
N ARG A 1055 -41.36 9.61 -7.22
CA ARG A 1055 -40.69 10.78 -7.78
C ARG A 1055 -40.61 10.76 -9.31
N ALA A 1056 -40.23 9.64 -9.92
CA ALA A 1056 -40.24 9.49 -11.38
C ALA A 1056 -41.64 9.11 -11.94
N MET A 1057 -42.59 8.74 -11.06
CA MET A 1057 -43.97 8.33 -11.38
C MET A 1057 -44.05 7.06 -12.25
N GLU A 1058 -43.05 6.18 -12.14
CA GLU A 1058 -42.99 4.90 -12.82
C GLU A 1058 -43.83 3.83 -12.10
N SER A 1059 -44.72 3.14 -12.81
CA SER A 1059 -45.43 1.96 -12.27
C SER A 1059 -44.51 0.75 -12.09
N ILE A 1060 -43.50 0.63 -12.95
CA ILE A 1060 -42.46 -0.41 -12.97
C ILE A 1060 -41.11 0.32 -12.95
N PRO A 1061 -40.28 0.19 -11.89
CA PRO A 1061 -38.98 0.83 -11.80
C PRO A 1061 -38.03 0.56 -12.97
N SER A 1062 -37.42 1.63 -13.48
CA SER A 1062 -36.38 1.57 -14.51
C SER A 1062 -34.96 1.50 -13.93
N MET A 1063 -33.99 1.16 -14.79
CA MET A 1063 -32.56 1.25 -14.47
C MET A 1063 -32.12 2.72 -14.37
N GLU A 1064 -32.72 3.56 -15.22
CA GLU A 1064 -32.50 4.99 -15.35
C GLU A 1064 -32.90 5.76 -14.07
N ALA A 1065 -34.13 5.57 -13.58
CA ALA A 1065 -34.58 6.18 -12.32
C ALA A 1065 -33.89 5.57 -11.09
N THR A 1066 -33.46 4.31 -11.16
CA THR A 1066 -32.60 3.70 -10.13
C THR A 1066 -31.27 4.43 -10.03
N LEU A 1067 -30.62 4.75 -11.16
CA LEU A 1067 -29.40 5.57 -11.20
C LEU A 1067 -29.65 7.01 -10.73
N ASP A 1068 -30.77 7.62 -11.08
CA ASP A 1068 -31.11 8.98 -10.63
C ASP A 1068 -31.16 9.10 -9.10
N TYR A 1069 -31.75 8.11 -8.41
CA TYR A 1069 -31.75 8.04 -6.96
C TYR A 1069 -30.33 7.99 -6.39
N PHE A 1070 -29.47 7.08 -6.86
CA PHE A 1070 -28.10 6.96 -6.38
C PHE A 1070 -27.25 8.21 -6.71
N THR A 1071 -27.46 8.80 -7.89
CA THR A 1071 -26.85 10.07 -8.31
C THR A 1071 -27.18 11.19 -7.34
N LEU A 1072 -28.45 11.34 -6.96
CA LEU A 1072 -28.90 12.37 -6.02
C LEU A 1072 -28.45 12.07 -4.59
N LEU A 1073 -28.48 10.82 -4.16
CA LEU A 1073 -28.07 10.40 -2.82
C LEU A 1073 -26.58 10.68 -2.58
N THR A 1074 -25.71 10.33 -3.54
CA THR A 1074 -24.26 10.51 -3.45
C THR A 1074 -23.84 11.96 -3.64
N LYS A 1075 -24.53 12.75 -4.48
CA LYS A 1075 -24.38 14.22 -4.51
C LYS A 1075 -24.80 14.82 -3.16
N GLY A 1076 -25.97 14.46 -2.64
CA GLY A 1076 -26.48 14.94 -1.35
C GLY A 1076 -25.53 14.66 -0.19
N ASP A 1077 -24.91 13.48 -0.15
CA ASP A 1077 -23.87 13.12 0.83
C ASP A 1077 -22.66 14.07 0.76
N ARG A 1078 -22.06 14.24 -0.42
CA ARG A 1078 -20.89 15.12 -0.58
C ARG A 1078 -21.20 16.58 -0.26
N LEU A 1079 -22.42 17.04 -0.55
CA LEU A 1079 -22.92 18.35 -0.16
C LEU A 1079 -23.08 18.50 1.36
N VAL A 1080 -23.64 17.51 2.05
CA VAL A 1080 -23.72 17.51 3.53
C VAL A 1080 -22.32 17.46 4.16
N ALA A 1081 -21.39 16.72 3.57
CA ALA A 1081 -20.03 16.58 4.09
C ALA A 1081 -19.17 17.85 3.91
N ARG A 1082 -19.34 18.62 2.82
CA ARG A 1082 -18.40 19.68 2.40
C ARG A 1082 -19.02 21.06 2.14
N ALA A 1083 -20.34 21.16 2.05
CA ALA A 1083 -21.08 22.40 1.77
C ALA A 1083 -22.29 22.61 2.70
N TRP A 1084 -22.29 21.96 3.87
CA TRP A 1084 -23.24 22.20 4.96
C TRP A 1084 -22.74 23.34 5.85
N ASP A 1085 -23.63 24.26 6.20
CA ASP A 1085 -23.42 25.26 7.25
C ASP A 1085 -24.73 25.53 8.02
N ALA A 1086 -24.64 26.22 9.15
CA ALA A 1086 -25.77 26.49 10.05
C ALA A 1086 -26.91 27.31 9.40
N ASN A 1087 -26.61 28.11 8.38
CA ASN A 1087 -27.59 28.91 7.62
C ASN A 1087 -28.20 28.10 6.47
N ASN A 1088 -27.42 27.21 5.86
CA ASN A 1088 -27.82 26.51 4.63
C ASN A 1088 -28.41 25.10 4.85
N LYS A 1089 -28.27 24.52 6.05
CA LYS A 1089 -28.65 23.14 6.41
C LYS A 1089 -30.03 22.67 5.94
N ASN A 1090 -31.01 23.57 5.85
CA ASN A 1090 -32.36 23.29 5.36
C ASN A 1090 -32.38 22.83 3.89
N LYS A 1091 -31.42 23.28 3.06
CA LYS A 1091 -31.24 22.78 1.67
C LYS A 1091 -31.13 21.26 1.63
N TYR A 1092 -30.42 20.66 2.58
CA TYR A 1092 -30.17 19.22 2.66
C TYR A 1092 -31.18 18.49 3.56
N ALA A 1093 -32.27 19.17 3.95
CA ALA A 1093 -33.24 18.71 4.95
C ALA A 1093 -32.64 18.45 6.35
N MET A 1094 -31.47 19.00 6.67
CA MET A 1094 -30.77 18.81 7.95
C MET A 1094 -31.12 19.90 8.98
N GLY A 1095 -32.33 20.44 8.95
CA GLY A 1095 -32.77 21.59 9.77
C GLY A 1095 -32.65 21.37 11.28
N SER A 1096 -32.93 20.16 11.77
CA SER A 1096 -32.83 19.85 13.21
C SER A 1096 -31.41 19.60 13.70
N PHE A 1097 -30.43 19.43 12.80
CA PHE A 1097 -29.03 19.17 13.17
C PHE A 1097 -28.28 20.46 13.52
N SER A 1098 -27.35 20.36 14.48
CA SER A 1098 -26.48 21.45 14.95
C SER A 1098 -25.11 21.47 14.25
N ASN A 1099 -24.69 20.35 13.66
CA ASN A 1099 -23.48 20.18 12.85
C ASN A 1099 -23.75 19.15 11.73
N ASN A 1100 -22.74 18.85 10.90
CA ASN A 1100 -22.83 17.83 9.83
C ASN A 1100 -22.33 16.43 10.24
N THR A 1101 -22.03 16.19 11.53
CA THR A 1101 -21.65 14.88 12.08
C THR A 1101 -22.89 14.00 12.25
N ILE A 1102 -23.44 13.59 11.12
CA ILE A 1102 -24.69 12.84 11.00
C ILE A 1102 -24.35 11.37 10.76
N SER A 1103 -25.00 10.46 11.50
CA SER A 1103 -24.82 9.01 11.34
C SER A 1103 -25.24 8.53 9.94
N ASN A 1104 -24.61 7.49 9.40
CA ASN A 1104 -24.93 7.01 8.05
C ASN A 1104 -26.41 6.55 7.90
N PRO A 1105 -27.04 5.88 8.89
CA PRO A 1105 -28.47 5.60 8.86
C PRO A 1105 -29.35 6.85 8.83
N ASP A 1106 -29.05 7.86 9.66
CA ASP A 1106 -29.79 9.14 9.69
C ASP A 1106 -29.64 9.92 8.38
N LEU A 1107 -28.42 9.96 7.85
CA LEU A 1107 -28.08 10.59 6.58
C LEU A 1107 -28.87 9.96 5.43
N LEU A 1108 -28.84 8.62 5.33
CA LEU A 1108 -29.59 7.88 4.33
C LEU A 1108 -31.10 8.10 4.48
N PHE A 1109 -31.62 8.14 5.70
CA PHE A 1109 -33.03 8.42 6.00
C PHE A 1109 -33.46 9.82 5.55
N VAL A 1110 -32.74 10.87 5.98
CA VAL A 1110 -33.11 12.27 5.68
C VAL A 1110 -32.95 12.58 4.20
N LEU A 1111 -31.82 12.19 3.59
CA LEU A 1111 -31.59 12.40 2.16
C LEU A 1111 -32.59 11.62 1.30
N SER A 1112 -32.82 10.33 1.59
CA SER A 1112 -33.79 9.53 0.82
C SER A 1112 -35.21 10.08 0.96
N SER A 1113 -35.62 10.51 2.16
CA SER A 1113 -36.96 11.09 2.38
C SER A 1113 -37.17 12.34 1.53
N LYS A 1114 -36.18 13.25 1.51
CA LYS A 1114 -36.20 14.45 0.66
C LYS A 1114 -36.20 14.10 -0.84
N ILE A 1115 -35.31 13.20 -1.27
CA ILE A 1115 -35.14 12.79 -2.68
C ILE A 1115 -36.41 12.12 -3.22
N ILE A 1116 -36.96 11.15 -2.49
CA ILE A 1116 -38.18 10.40 -2.85
C ILE A 1116 -39.44 11.25 -2.70
N GLY A 1117 -39.44 12.24 -1.79
CA GLY A 1117 -40.61 13.09 -1.53
C GLY A 1117 -41.64 12.45 -0.61
N LYS A 1118 -41.18 11.56 0.28
CA LYS A 1118 -41.99 10.86 1.28
C LYS A 1118 -41.28 10.85 2.63
N ASP A 1119 -42.03 10.83 3.72
CA ASP A 1119 -41.47 10.45 5.01
C ASP A 1119 -41.34 8.91 5.07
N LEU A 1120 -40.10 8.43 5.19
CA LEU A 1120 -39.77 7.00 5.07
C LEU A 1120 -39.77 6.26 6.41
N ARG A 1121 -40.31 6.83 7.50
CA ARG A 1121 -40.16 6.27 8.86
C ARG A 1121 -40.65 4.83 8.98
N ALA A 1122 -41.73 4.47 8.28
CA ALA A 1122 -42.26 3.11 8.21
C ALA A 1122 -41.33 2.17 7.44
N ILE A 1123 -40.83 2.60 6.28
CA ILE A 1123 -39.89 1.83 5.44
C ILE A 1123 -38.58 1.53 6.20
N PHE A 1124 -38.03 2.51 6.93
CA PHE A 1124 -36.80 2.30 7.70
C PHE A 1124 -37.01 1.39 8.91
N ALA A 1125 -38.16 1.49 9.59
CA ALA A 1125 -38.53 0.54 10.64
C ALA A 1125 -38.74 -0.90 10.09
N MET A 1126 -39.36 -1.04 8.92
CA MET A 1126 -39.54 -2.32 8.21
C MET A 1126 -38.22 -3.00 7.83
N TYR A 1127 -37.17 -2.21 7.54
CA TYR A 1127 -35.80 -2.72 7.31
C TYR A 1127 -34.93 -2.77 8.58
N GLY A 1128 -35.50 -2.57 9.76
CA GLY A 1128 -34.75 -2.63 11.03
C GLY A 1128 -33.64 -1.59 11.12
N MET A 1129 -33.84 -0.40 10.54
CA MET A 1129 -32.85 0.67 10.58
C MET A 1129 -33.21 1.69 11.67
N SER A 1130 -32.49 1.68 12.79
CA SER A 1130 -32.67 2.69 13.83
C SER A 1130 -32.21 4.07 13.35
N VAL A 1131 -33.05 5.09 13.53
CA VAL A 1131 -32.73 6.50 13.27
C VAL A 1131 -32.90 7.34 14.53
N SER A 1132 -32.19 8.46 14.64
CA SER A 1132 -32.26 9.39 15.76
C SER A 1132 -33.55 10.21 15.77
N GLN A 1133 -33.90 10.77 16.93
CA GLN A 1133 -35.03 11.70 17.01
C GLN A 1133 -34.78 12.95 16.17
N THR A 1134 -33.55 13.48 16.21
CA THR A 1134 -33.11 14.62 15.37
C THR A 1134 -33.38 14.37 13.89
N ALA A 1135 -33.09 13.17 13.38
CA ALA A 1135 -33.38 12.80 11.99
C ALA A 1135 -34.89 12.77 11.70
N ARG A 1136 -35.70 12.19 12.60
CA ARG A 1136 -37.17 12.18 12.50
C ARG A 1136 -37.77 13.59 12.49
N ASP A 1137 -37.31 14.47 13.38
CA ASP A 1137 -37.78 15.86 13.46
C ASP A 1137 -37.41 16.63 12.18
N SER A 1138 -36.20 16.38 11.66
CA SER A 1138 -35.70 17.03 10.44
C SER A 1138 -36.52 16.63 9.21
N VAL A 1139 -36.94 15.36 9.09
CA VAL A 1139 -37.88 14.92 8.03
C VAL A 1139 -39.31 15.43 8.30
N ALA A 1140 -39.77 15.45 9.54
CA ALA A 1140 -41.10 15.95 9.89
C ALA A 1140 -41.29 17.44 9.50
N SER A 1141 -40.25 18.26 9.64
CA SER A 1141 -40.28 19.67 9.20
C SER A 1141 -40.47 19.88 7.69
N LEU A 1142 -40.31 18.84 6.88
CA LEU A 1142 -40.55 18.89 5.42
C LEU A 1142 -42.03 18.74 5.05
N GLY A 1143 -42.91 18.33 5.99
CA GLY A 1143 -44.33 18.13 5.73
C GLY A 1143 -44.66 17.01 4.72
N LEU A 1144 -43.75 16.06 4.51
CA LEU A 1144 -43.89 15.03 3.48
C LEU A 1144 -44.98 13.99 3.85
N PRO A 1145 -45.77 13.50 2.88
CA PRO A 1145 -46.65 12.36 3.08
C PRO A 1145 -45.84 11.11 3.47
N ILE A 1146 -46.31 10.35 4.46
CA ILE A 1146 -45.66 9.11 4.88
C ILE A 1146 -45.76 8.07 3.74
N ALA A 1147 -44.67 7.34 3.49
CA ALA A 1147 -44.67 6.19 2.60
C ALA A 1147 -45.40 5.00 3.25
N ALA A 1148 -46.29 4.35 2.50
CA ALA A 1148 -46.85 3.07 2.92
C ALA A 1148 -45.76 2.00 3.00
N GLU A 1149 -45.95 0.95 3.81
CA GLU A 1149 -45.07 -0.22 3.79
C GLU A 1149 -45.29 -0.97 2.46
N GLU A 1150 -44.34 -0.85 1.55
CA GLU A 1150 -44.38 -1.43 0.21
C GLU A 1150 -43.04 -2.05 -0.14
N PHE A 1151 -43.07 -3.12 -0.92
CA PHE A 1151 -41.89 -3.86 -1.36
C PHE A 1151 -42.00 -4.18 -2.84
N TYR A 1152 -40.90 -4.07 -3.58
CA TYR A 1152 -40.83 -4.44 -4.99
C TYR A 1152 -40.17 -5.82 -5.13
N ALA A 1153 -40.97 -6.84 -5.46
CA ALA A 1153 -40.51 -8.21 -5.61
C ALA A 1153 -39.88 -8.42 -6.99
N ILE A 1154 -38.78 -9.20 -7.04
CA ILE A 1154 -38.03 -9.54 -8.26
C ILE A 1154 -37.64 -11.02 -8.14
N ALA A 1155 -37.88 -11.80 -9.19
CA ALA A 1155 -37.57 -13.24 -9.21
C ALA A 1155 -36.08 -13.54 -8.91
N SER A 1156 -35.81 -14.70 -8.31
CA SER A 1156 -34.42 -15.12 -8.02
C SER A 1156 -33.59 -15.18 -9.31
N GLY A 1157 -32.35 -14.69 -9.25
CA GLY A 1157 -31.49 -14.50 -10.41
C GLY A 1157 -31.77 -13.24 -11.24
N LYS A 1158 -32.97 -12.64 -11.18
CA LYS A 1158 -33.34 -11.43 -11.95
C LYS A 1158 -32.99 -10.09 -11.28
N HIS A 1159 -32.09 -10.14 -10.31
CA HIS A 1159 -31.67 -9.02 -9.47
C HIS A 1159 -31.21 -7.73 -10.19
N ASN A 1160 -30.73 -7.83 -11.42
CA ASN A 1160 -30.28 -6.76 -12.30
C ASN A 1160 -31.33 -6.33 -13.36
N GLN A 1161 -32.57 -6.83 -13.29
CA GLN A 1161 -33.62 -6.69 -14.32
C GLN A 1161 -34.91 -6.12 -13.69
N PRO A 1162 -34.91 -4.86 -13.21
CA PRO A 1162 -36.01 -4.31 -12.40
C PRO A 1162 -37.35 -4.30 -13.14
N SER A 1163 -37.34 -4.21 -14.47
CA SER A 1163 -38.52 -4.32 -15.33
C SER A 1163 -39.23 -5.70 -15.32
N THR A 1164 -38.67 -6.70 -14.63
CA THR A 1164 -39.28 -8.03 -14.44
C THR A 1164 -40.00 -8.20 -13.10
N GLY A 1165 -39.92 -7.18 -12.22
CA GLY A 1165 -40.50 -7.20 -10.88
C GLY A 1165 -41.97 -6.78 -10.81
N GLN A 1166 -42.52 -6.77 -9.59
CA GLN A 1166 -43.87 -6.27 -9.30
C GLN A 1166 -44.01 -5.74 -7.87
N TRP A 1167 -44.91 -4.78 -7.66
CA TRP A 1167 -45.17 -4.18 -6.34
C TRP A 1167 -46.04 -5.07 -5.45
N VAL A 1168 -45.59 -5.26 -4.21
CA VAL A 1168 -46.33 -5.93 -3.13
C VAL A 1168 -46.64 -4.87 -2.06
N ASN A 1169 -47.93 -4.58 -1.87
CA ASN A 1169 -48.38 -3.75 -0.76
C ASN A 1169 -48.32 -4.55 0.55
N LEU A 1170 -47.59 -4.06 1.54
CA LEU A 1170 -47.42 -4.68 2.85
C LEU A 1170 -48.17 -3.95 3.97
N ALA A 1171 -48.80 -2.80 3.70
CA ALA A 1171 -49.54 -2.05 4.71
C ALA A 1171 -50.74 -2.88 5.24
N GLY A 1172 -50.68 -3.29 6.51
CA GLY A 1172 -51.74 -4.07 7.17
C GLY A 1172 -51.87 -5.54 6.76
N GLN A 1173 -51.08 -6.02 5.79
CA GLN A 1173 -51.15 -7.39 5.25
C GLN A 1173 -49.76 -7.95 4.92
N THR A 1174 -49.62 -9.27 4.91
CA THR A 1174 -48.38 -9.96 4.50
C THR A 1174 -48.71 -11.00 3.42
N PRO A 1175 -48.69 -10.61 2.13
CA PRO A 1175 -48.94 -11.53 1.01
C PRO A 1175 -47.86 -12.61 0.89
N ASN A 1176 -48.12 -13.60 0.02
CA ASN A 1176 -47.07 -14.50 -0.45
C ASN A 1176 -46.09 -13.74 -1.38
N TYR A 1177 -44.86 -14.25 -1.50
CA TYR A 1177 -43.95 -13.77 -2.55
C TYR A 1177 -44.54 -14.14 -3.93
N PRO A 1178 -44.56 -13.23 -4.92
CA PRO A 1178 -45.30 -13.46 -6.17
C PRO A 1178 -44.45 -14.12 -7.28
N TYR A 1179 -43.44 -14.91 -6.91
CA TYR A 1179 -42.51 -15.66 -7.78
C TYR A 1179 -42.11 -16.97 -7.13
#